data_AF-A0A9W8EIU0-F1
#
_entry.id   AF-A0A9W8EIU0-F1
#
_cell.length_a   1.000
_cell.length_b   1.000
_cell.length_c   1.000
_cell.angle_alpha   90.00
_cell.angle_beta   90.00
_cell.angle_gamma   90.00
#
_symmetry.space_group_name_H-M   'P 1'
#
loop_
_entity.id
_entity.type
_entity.pdbx_description
1 polymer ?
#
loop_
_entity_poly.entity_id
_entity_poly.type
_entity_poly.pdbx_seq_one_letter_code
_entity_poly.pdbx_strand_id
1 'polypeptide(L)'
;MNANRKSQYLQLDASMSPSSAGAGANTPLSPEAAAFSRGVGFEDSKAPAAAIKEMPAPAVRAGAATGGGTGGDGNVEKGQHEHIEAVEITGTRRAWVLFTWITTFWMPSPLLGWCGRMKRPDVRMAWREKVAICVIIVFLWAVLLFIIIGLGLILCPREYVWTIDDVSNINSPKKSYMAVRGNVYDITDFIKQTSHGDAAYPARPDQLGYYAGMDANVSFPIPARAACPQLVSATADPQYLMVYPIAGTDSSNDPTTAQLSFKHSARVDPRSAELSDQRFYFNTFVPKMKKFLKGGVVWKFDWVNSMYKDQGKFWRVINKEVFNLQPYFEASNSGFNTNKKYNILDSRLEAIMDQGGYGSADVSSSWAGISWDAATKENNYNCMKSLFYVGRVDDRQSVRCLFTNYMLVAFACVLMLVVLVKFMTALQFGKKPRPTPPEKFVLCQVPCYTEDEDSIRKTIDSLAGLEHNDKHKLMFIICDGNIVGSGNDRSTPRIVLDILGVDPEYDPPNRDYLAIAEGSRRHNIGKVYSGLYDFEGHVVPFMVVAKVGTPEESNRSGNRGKRDSQILLMSFFNKVHFNLPMTPLELEIYHQMRHIIGVPPRNYEYLLQVDADTEVMPDSLTRLVAACTSDRRIIGICGETMLGNESKSWTTMMQVYEYFISHHMAKAFESLFGS
;
A
#
# COMPACT_ATOMS: atom_id res chain seq x y z
N MET A 1 -61.36 -49.22 24.22
CA MET A 1 -62.56 -48.46 24.63
C MET A 1 -62.73 -47.32 23.64
N ASN A 2 -63.83 -47.35 22.88
CA ASN A 2 -64.63 -46.28 22.27
C ASN A 2 -64.00 -44.89 22.09
N ALA A 3 -64.22 -44.10 21.04
CA ALA A 3 -64.99 -44.15 19.79
C ALA A 3 -64.52 -42.88 19.01
N ASN A 4 -64.26 -42.91 17.71
CA ASN A 4 -65.22 -42.67 16.63
C ASN A 4 -66.01 -41.34 16.72
N ARG A 5 -65.74 -40.42 15.76
CA ARG A 5 -66.65 -39.56 14.96
C ARG A 5 -66.05 -38.15 14.77
N LYS A 6 -65.72 -37.72 13.55
CA LYS A 6 -66.54 -37.36 12.37
C LYS A 6 -67.52 -36.19 12.59
N SER A 7 -67.41 -35.25 11.63
CA SER A 7 -68.47 -34.38 11.09
C SER A 7 -68.79 -33.15 11.96
N GLN A 8 -69.08 -31.96 11.43
CA GLN A 8 -69.87 -31.68 10.24
C GLN A 8 -69.71 -30.21 9.80
N TYR A 9 -69.90 -29.98 8.51
CA TYR A 9 -70.30 -28.73 7.88
C TYR A 9 -71.53 -28.09 8.54
N LEU A 10 -71.60 -26.76 8.55
CA LEU A 10 -72.86 -26.03 8.37
C LEU A 10 -72.61 -24.67 7.69
N GLN A 11 -73.11 -24.57 6.46
CA GLN A 11 -73.55 -23.32 5.84
C GLN A 11 -74.73 -22.74 6.64
N LEU A 12 -74.92 -21.42 6.66
CA LEU A 12 -76.17 -20.82 6.20
C LEU A 12 -76.06 -19.29 6.09
N ASP A 13 -76.62 -18.84 4.97
CA ASP A 13 -76.87 -17.49 4.50
C ASP A 13 -77.77 -16.64 5.41
N ALA A 14 -77.87 -15.37 4.96
CA ALA A 14 -78.99 -14.40 5.08
C ALA A 14 -78.53 -13.12 5.80
N SER A 15 -78.83 -11.89 5.37
CA SER A 15 -79.66 -11.35 4.30
C SER A 15 -79.63 -9.81 4.42
N MET A 16 -80.27 -9.13 3.47
CA MET A 16 -80.85 -7.76 3.56
C MET A 16 -79.96 -6.55 3.25
N SER A 17 -80.06 -6.11 1.99
CA SER A 17 -80.21 -4.71 1.57
C SER A 17 -81.60 -4.14 1.97
N PRO A 18 -82.04 -2.91 1.59
CA PRO A 18 -81.36 -1.70 1.07
C PRO A 18 -81.83 -0.37 1.75
N SER A 19 -81.18 0.75 1.43
CA SER A 19 -81.69 2.15 1.32
C SER A 19 -80.49 3.11 1.44
N SER A 20 -80.33 4.25 0.74
CA SER A 20 -81.23 5.15 0.03
C SER A 20 -80.42 6.03 -0.96
N ALA A 21 -81.05 6.40 -2.08
CA ALA A 21 -80.70 7.52 -2.96
C ALA A 21 -81.20 8.86 -2.35
N GLY A 22 -80.81 10.08 -2.74
CA GLY A 22 -80.09 10.62 -3.89
C GLY A 22 -80.23 12.17 -3.93
N ALA A 23 -79.92 12.76 -5.09
CA ALA A 23 -79.99 14.19 -5.52
C ALA A 23 -78.84 15.08 -5.03
N GLY A 24 -78.08 15.84 -5.84
CA GLY A 24 -78.33 16.68 -7.02
C GLY A 24 -77.82 18.09 -6.66
N ALA A 25 -77.22 18.99 -7.45
CA ALA A 25 -76.89 19.13 -8.87
C ALA A 25 -75.88 20.32 -9.01
N ASN A 26 -75.41 20.56 -10.25
CA ASN A 26 -74.90 21.83 -10.82
C ASN A 26 -73.40 22.22 -10.73
N THR A 27 -72.70 21.88 -11.83
CA THR A 27 -71.76 22.63 -12.71
C THR A 27 -71.60 24.17 -12.53
N PRO A 28 -70.57 24.88 -13.08
CA PRO A 28 -69.85 24.59 -14.36
C PRO A 28 -68.34 25.01 -14.54
N LEU A 29 -67.78 24.55 -15.69
CA LEU A 29 -66.87 25.23 -16.67
C LEU A 29 -65.45 25.76 -16.28
N SER A 30 -64.41 25.01 -16.74
CA SER A 30 -63.34 25.31 -17.75
C SER A 30 -62.73 26.73 -17.93
N PRO A 31 -61.67 26.97 -18.75
CA PRO A 31 -60.50 26.18 -19.20
C PRO A 31 -59.18 27.03 -19.22
N GLU A 32 -58.18 26.62 -20.04
CA GLU A 32 -57.00 27.35 -20.56
C GLU A 32 -55.69 27.29 -19.75
N ALA A 33 -54.48 27.33 -20.32
CA ALA A 33 -53.89 27.11 -21.65
C ALA A 33 -52.37 27.27 -21.41
N ALA A 34 -51.51 26.34 -21.85
CA ALA A 34 -50.65 26.42 -23.03
C ALA A 34 -49.61 27.58 -23.10
N ALA A 35 -48.35 27.17 -23.31
CA ALA A 35 -47.22 27.86 -23.96
C ALA A 35 -46.48 28.98 -23.20
N PHE A 36 -45.14 28.87 -23.10
CA PHE A 36 -44.23 29.71 -23.90
C PHE A 36 -42.74 29.29 -23.76
N SER A 37 -42.06 29.23 -24.90
CA SER A 37 -40.61 29.10 -25.08
C SER A 37 -39.90 30.46 -25.10
N ARG A 38 -38.66 30.54 -24.60
CA ARG A 38 -37.51 31.41 -25.01
C ARG A 38 -36.52 31.37 -23.83
N GLY A 39 -35.22 31.08 -23.96
CA GLY A 39 -34.27 31.46 -24.99
C GLY A 39 -33.35 32.53 -24.40
N VAL A 40 -32.15 32.14 -23.94
CA VAL A 40 -31.00 33.04 -23.74
C VAL A 40 -29.73 32.24 -24.06
N GLY A 41 -28.96 32.72 -25.03
CA GLY A 41 -27.59 32.28 -25.31
C GLY A 41 -26.61 33.46 -25.19
N PHE A 42 -25.36 33.20 -25.58
CA PHE A 42 -24.14 34.05 -25.62
C PHE A 42 -23.33 34.06 -24.30
N GLU A 43 -22.00 33.81 -24.25
CA GLU A 43 -20.93 34.06 -25.24
C GLU A 43 -19.80 33.00 -25.29
N ASP A 44 -19.26 32.86 -26.51
CA ASP A 44 -18.04 32.18 -26.91
C ASP A 44 -16.76 32.86 -26.39
N SER A 45 -15.73 32.06 -26.08
CA SER A 45 -14.34 32.50 -26.19
C SER A 45 -13.53 31.48 -27.00
N LYS A 46 -13.15 31.91 -28.21
CA LYS A 46 -12.27 31.21 -29.15
C LYS A 46 -10.81 31.60 -28.91
N ALA A 47 -9.91 30.62 -28.92
CA ALA A 47 -8.54 30.72 -29.44
C ALA A 47 -8.00 29.31 -29.80
N PRO A 48 -7.08 29.17 -30.77
CA PRO A 48 -7.19 28.16 -31.82
C PRO A 48 -6.41 26.86 -31.57
N ALA A 49 -6.98 25.74 -32.01
CA ALA A 49 -6.27 24.47 -32.11
C ALA A 49 -5.40 24.46 -33.38
N ALA A 50 -4.09 24.36 -33.18
CA ALA A 50 -3.12 24.08 -34.23
C ALA A 50 -3.38 22.69 -34.84
N ALA A 51 -3.49 22.63 -36.16
CA ALA A 51 -3.58 21.40 -36.91
C ALA A 51 -2.29 20.58 -36.76
N ILE A 52 -2.37 19.42 -36.10
CA ILE A 52 -1.35 18.38 -36.16
C ILE A 52 -1.86 17.28 -37.09
N LYS A 53 -1.15 17.14 -38.20
CA LYS A 53 -1.35 16.22 -39.31
C LYS A 53 -1.36 14.76 -38.79
N GLU A 54 -2.44 14.03 -39.03
CA GLU A 54 -2.50 12.58 -38.80
C GLU A 54 -1.44 11.86 -39.64
N MET A 55 -0.68 10.95 -39.02
CA MET A 55 0.06 9.91 -39.73
C MET A 55 -0.90 8.77 -40.06
N PRO A 56 -0.95 8.27 -41.32
CA PRO A 56 -1.77 7.11 -41.64
C PRO A 56 -1.12 5.84 -41.10
N ALA A 57 -1.96 4.93 -40.58
CA ALA A 57 -1.57 3.57 -40.21
C ALA A 57 -1.02 2.81 -41.44
N PRO A 58 -0.05 1.90 -41.27
CA PRO A 58 0.54 1.17 -42.39
C PRO A 58 -0.45 0.14 -42.95
N ALA A 59 -0.63 0.20 -44.26
CA ALA A 59 -1.43 -0.74 -45.04
C ALA A 59 -0.87 -2.17 -44.96
N VAL A 60 -1.71 -3.13 -44.59
CA VAL A 60 -1.41 -4.56 -44.74
C VAL A 60 -1.61 -4.94 -46.21
N ARG A 61 -0.51 -5.28 -46.87
CA ARG A 61 -0.44 -5.74 -48.26
C ARG A 61 -0.87 -7.21 -48.32
N ALA A 62 -2.06 -7.50 -48.82
CA ALA A 62 -2.45 -8.85 -49.22
C ALA A 62 -1.86 -9.14 -50.61
N GLY A 63 -1.11 -10.24 -50.73
CA GLY A 63 -0.48 -10.68 -51.97
C GLY A 63 -1.50 -11.16 -53.00
N ALA A 64 -1.36 -10.68 -54.23
CA ALA A 64 -2.07 -11.17 -55.39
C ALA A 64 -1.37 -12.42 -55.93
N ALA A 65 -2.11 -13.52 -56.04
CA ALA A 65 -1.78 -14.65 -56.91
C ALA A 65 -2.70 -14.58 -58.13
N THR A 66 -2.09 -14.61 -59.31
CA THR A 66 -2.69 -14.57 -60.64
C THR A 66 -3.39 -15.87 -61.00
N GLY A 67 -4.57 -15.80 -61.61
CA GLY A 67 -5.23 -16.90 -62.31
C GLY A 67 -6.54 -16.42 -62.96
N GLY A 68 -6.54 -16.32 -64.29
CA GLY A 68 -7.68 -15.82 -65.07
C GLY A 68 -8.83 -16.83 -65.22
N GLY A 69 -10.01 -16.29 -65.50
CA GLY A 69 -11.22 -17.05 -65.83
C GLY A 69 -12.40 -16.11 -66.07
N THR A 70 -13.04 -16.28 -67.21
CA THR A 70 -14.03 -15.42 -67.89
C THR A 70 -15.43 -15.41 -67.27
N GLY A 71 -16.08 -14.23 -67.28
CA GLY A 71 -17.49 -13.98 -67.64
C GLY A 71 -18.62 -14.56 -66.78
N GLY A 72 -19.48 -13.68 -66.25
CA GLY A 72 -20.80 -14.05 -65.74
C GLY A 72 -21.45 -12.97 -64.87
N ASP A 73 -22.41 -12.25 -65.45
CA ASP A 73 -23.35 -11.34 -64.76
C ASP A 73 -24.11 -12.08 -63.65
N GLY A 74 -24.22 -11.45 -62.48
CA GLY A 74 -24.92 -12.03 -61.33
C GLY A 74 -25.15 -11.02 -60.21
N ASN A 75 -26.37 -10.50 -60.16
CA ASN A 75 -26.93 -9.59 -59.16
C ASN A 75 -26.89 -10.24 -57.76
N VAL A 76 -26.27 -9.60 -56.76
CA VAL A 76 -26.36 -10.02 -55.35
C VAL A 76 -26.69 -8.82 -54.47
N GLU A 77 -27.77 -8.99 -53.72
CA GLU A 77 -28.46 -8.02 -52.89
C GLU A 77 -27.56 -7.34 -51.85
N LYS A 78 -27.78 -6.03 -51.67
CA LYS A 78 -27.21 -5.26 -50.56
C LYS A 78 -27.89 -5.67 -49.25
N GLY A 79 -27.22 -6.53 -48.49
CA GLY A 79 -27.53 -6.76 -47.08
C GLY A 79 -27.40 -5.48 -46.27
N GLN A 80 -28.42 -5.16 -45.48
CA GLN A 80 -28.45 -4.05 -44.54
C GLN A 80 -27.33 -4.19 -43.51
N HIS A 81 -26.47 -3.18 -43.41
CA HIS A 81 -25.51 -3.07 -42.31
C HIS A 81 -26.27 -2.66 -41.04
N GLU A 82 -26.30 -3.56 -40.05
CA GLU A 82 -26.70 -3.23 -38.67
C GLU A 82 -25.79 -2.10 -38.15
N HIS A 83 -26.44 -1.03 -37.70
CA HIS A 83 -25.77 0.11 -37.08
C HIS A 83 -25.30 -0.31 -35.68
N ILE A 84 -24.02 -0.69 -35.55
CA ILE A 84 -23.40 -0.92 -34.24
C ILE A 84 -23.33 0.43 -33.54
N GLU A 85 -24.15 0.64 -32.51
CA GLU A 85 -24.02 1.79 -31.62
C GLU A 85 -22.61 1.79 -31.02
N ALA A 86 -21.78 2.72 -31.46
CA ALA A 86 -20.45 2.93 -30.92
C ALA A 86 -20.60 3.54 -29.52
N VAL A 87 -20.46 2.69 -28.50
CA VAL A 87 -20.37 3.14 -27.11
C VAL A 87 -19.22 4.15 -27.01
N GLU A 88 -19.53 5.38 -26.58
CA GLU A 88 -18.54 6.44 -26.45
C GLU A 88 -17.45 6.02 -25.45
N ILE A 89 -16.24 5.82 -25.96
CA ILE A 89 -15.10 5.40 -25.15
C ILE A 89 -14.56 6.61 -24.39
N THR A 90 -14.66 6.59 -23.06
CA THR A 90 -14.18 7.68 -22.19
C THR A 90 -12.69 7.98 -22.39
N GLY A 91 -12.29 9.24 -22.20
CA GLY A 91 -10.88 9.65 -22.32
C GLY A 91 -9.95 8.87 -21.38
N THR A 92 -10.41 8.60 -20.15
CA THR A 92 -9.70 7.80 -19.16
C THR A 92 -9.43 6.37 -19.66
N ARG A 93 -10.41 5.75 -20.33
CA ARG A 93 -10.26 4.41 -20.91
C ARG A 93 -9.21 4.41 -22.01
N ARG A 94 -9.15 5.45 -22.85
CA ARG A 94 -8.14 5.58 -23.91
C ARG A 94 -6.72 5.72 -23.33
N ALA A 95 -6.54 6.56 -22.31
CA ALA A 95 -5.27 6.75 -21.63
C ALA A 95 -4.78 5.46 -20.93
N TRP A 96 -5.68 4.74 -20.26
CA TRP A 96 -5.36 3.46 -19.64
C TRP A 96 -4.93 2.42 -20.68
N VAL A 97 -5.68 2.28 -21.77
CA VAL A 97 -5.32 1.36 -22.86
C VAL A 97 -3.93 1.72 -23.41
N LEU A 98 -3.66 2.99 -23.69
CA LEU A 98 -2.34 3.44 -24.14
C LEU A 98 -1.22 3.04 -23.15
N PHE A 99 -1.43 3.24 -21.86
CA PHE A 99 -0.49 2.84 -20.80
C PHE A 99 -0.22 1.33 -20.78
N THR A 100 -1.27 0.50 -20.93
CA THR A 100 -1.07 -0.96 -21.00
C THR A 100 -0.24 -1.36 -22.21
N TRP A 101 -0.41 -0.69 -23.36
CA TRP A 101 0.40 -0.93 -24.55
C TRP A 101 1.85 -0.50 -24.37
N ILE A 102 2.11 0.63 -23.70
CA ILE A 102 3.46 1.10 -23.38
C ILE A 102 4.17 0.13 -22.43
N THR A 103 3.49 -0.38 -21.39
CA THR A 103 4.11 -1.29 -20.41
C THR A 103 4.31 -2.71 -20.92
N THR A 104 3.49 -3.14 -21.89
CA THR A 104 3.56 -4.49 -22.49
C THR A 104 4.12 -4.49 -23.91
N PHE A 105 4.83 -3.42 -24.30
CA PHE A 105 5.39 -3.24 -25.65
C PHE A 105 6.33 -4.38 -26.09
N TRP A 106 7.05 -4.95 -25.14
CA TRP A 106 7.99 -6.05 -25.33
C TRP A 106 7.31 -7.41 -25.61
N MET A 107 5.98 -7.51 -25.42
CA MET A 107 5.18 -8.66 -25.84
C MET A 107 4.18 -8.25 -26.94
N PRO A 108 4.53 -8.40 -28.23
CA PRO A 108 3.64 -8.05 -29.33
C PRO A 108 2.50 -9.07 -29.48
N SER A 109 1.36 -8.61 -30.00
CA SER A 109 0.13 -9.41 -30.13
C SER A 109 0.23 -10.73 -30.92
N PRO A 110 1.13 -10.89 -31.93
CA PRO A 110 1.37 -12.19 -32.57
C PRO A 110 1.96 -13.23 -31.62
N LEU A 111 2.83 -12.80 -30.70
CA LEU A 111 3.52 -13.67 -29.76
C LEU A 111 2.55 -14.18 -28.68
N LEU A 112 1.61 -13.35 -28.25
CA LEU A 112 0.49 -13.76 -27.37
C LEU A 112 -0.49 -14.72 -28.05
N GLY A 113 -0.69 -14.56 -29.37
CA GLY A 113 -1.52 -15.48 -30.16
C GLY A 113 -0.86 -16.85 -30.37
N TRP A 114 0.45 -16.87 -30.61
CA TRP A 114 1.20 -18.09 -30.92
C TRP A 114 1.66 -18.86 -29.67
N CYS A 115 2.30 -18.18 -28.71
CA CYS A 115 2.81 -18.80 -27.49
C CYS A 115 1.75 -18.86 -26.38
N GLY A 116 0.86 -17.87 -26.28
CA GLY A 116 -0.15 -17.78 -25.22
C GLY A 116 -1.50 -18.43 -25.54
N ARG A 117 -1.70 -18.94 -26.77
CA ARG A 117 -2.99 -19.45 -27.28
C ARG A 117 -4.17 -18.46 -27.11
N MET A 118 -3.89 -17.17 -26.93
CA MET A 118 -4.90 -16.12 -26.77
C MET A 118 -5.36 -15.61 -28.13
N LYS A 119 -6.26 -16.36 -28.79
CA LYS A 119 -6.74 -16.06 -30.16
C LYS A 119 -7.65 -14.83 -30.22
N ARG A 120 -8.46 -14.60 -29.19
CA ARG A 120 -9.43 -13.48 -29.18
C ARG A 120 -8.75 -12.14 -28.77
N PRO A 121 -9.11 -11.01 -29.39
CA PRO A 121 -8.53 -9.69 -29.09
C PRO A 121 -8.88 -9.15 -27.69
N ASP A 122 -10.08 -9.42 -27.20
CA ASP A 122 -10.56 -9.08 -25.85
C ASP A 122 -9.74 -9.77 -24.75
N VAL A 123 -9.45 -11.07 -24.91
CA VAL A 123 -8.62 -11.84 -23.97
C VAL A 123 -7.19 -11.29 -23.92
N ARG A 124 -6.63 -10.89 -25.06
CA ARG A 124 -5.30 -10.27 -25.13
C ARG A 124 -5.28 -8.91 -24.44
N MET A 125 -6.32 -8.09 -24.61
CA MET A 125 -6.43 -6.81 -23.92
C MET A 125 -6.53 -7.00 -22.40
N ALA A 126 -7.39 -7.92 -21.94
CA ALA A 126 -7.52 -8.24 -20.52
C ALA A 126 -6.21 -8.76 -19.91
N TRP A 127 -5.44 -9.55 -20.65
CA TRP A 127 -4.10 -9.98 -20.23
C TRP A 127 -3.14 -8.79 -20.09
N ARG A 128 -3.12 -7.88 -21.07
CA ARG A 128 -2.27 -6.66 -21.01
C ARG A 128 -2.62 -5.79 -19.82
N GLU A 129 -3.91 -5.62 -19.52
CA GLU A 129 -4.38 -4.88 -18.35
C GLU A 129 -3.87 -5.51 -17.04
N LYS A 130 -3.95 -6.84 -16.91
CA LYS A 130 -3.45 -7.55 -15.72
C LYS A 130 -1.94 -7.40 -15.55
N VAL A 131 -1.17 -7.53 -16.63
CA VAL A 131 0.28 -7.36 -16.58
C VAL A 131 0.66 -5.92 -16.24
N ALA A 132 -0.03 -4.92 -16.80
CA ALA A 132 0.20 -3.53 -16.46
C ALA A 132 -0.02 -3.26 -14.95
N ILE A 133 -1.04 -3.88 -14.35
CA ILE A 133 -1.27 -3.83 -12.89
C ILE A 133 -0.07 -4.45 -12.14
N CYS A 134 0.43 -5.62 -12.57
CA CYS A 134 1.62 -6.23 -11.96
C CYS A 134 2.87 -5.34 -12.06
N VAL A 135 3.09 -4.67 -13.20
CA VAL A 135 4.21 -3.74 -13.40
C VAL A 135 4.09 -2.54 -12.47
N ILE A 136 2.89 -1.98 -12.30
CA ILE A 136 2.65 -0.90 -11.32
C ILE A 136 3.00 -1.36 -9.92
N ILE A 137 2.56 -2.55 -9.52
CA ILE A 137 2.85 -3.11 -8.18
C ILE A 137 4.36 -3.23 -7.98
N VAL A 138 5.10 -3.84 -8.93
CA VAL A 138 6.55 -3.98 -8.84
C VAL A 138 7.26 -2.62 -8.79
N PHE A 139 6.80 -1.65 -9.57
CA PHE A 139 7.33 -0.29 -9.55
C PHE A 139 7.13 0.38 -8.18
N LEU A 140 5.93 0.30 -7.61
CA LEU A 140 5.63 0.84 -6.28
C LEU A 140 6.48 0.16 -5.19
N TRP A 141 6.69 -1.15 -5.28
CA TRP A 141 7.61 -1.89 -4.41
C TRP A 141 9.06 -1.43 -4.55
N ALA A 142 9.54 -1.19 -5.78
CA ALA A 142 10.88 -0.68 -6.02
C ALA A 142 11.07 0.73 -5.46
N VAL A 143 10.07 1.61 -5.63
CA VAL A 143 10.06 2.95 -5.04
C VAL A 143 10.09 2.87 -3.51
N LEU A 144 9.28 2.00 -2.91
CA LEU A 144 9.26 1.79 -1.47
C LEU A 144 10.64 1.32 -0.95
N LEU A 145 11.25 0.33 -1.60
CA LEU A 145 12.58 -0.17 -1.24
C LEU A 145 13.64 0.93 -1.38
N PHE A 146 13.59 1.71 -2.45
CA PHE A 146 14.47 2.86 -2.64
C PHE A 146 14.31 3.90 -1.52
N ILE A 147 13.08 4.20 -1.09
CA ILE A 147 12.82 5.13 0.02
C ILE A 147 13.36 4.59 1.35
N ILE A 148 13.23 3.28 1.62
CA ILE A 148 13.69 2.67 2.87
C ILE A 148 15.23 2.58 2.92
N ILE A 149 15.86 2.09 1.85
CA ILE A 149 17.30 1.77 1.84
C ILE A 149 18.10 2.82 1.07
N GLY A 150 17.68 3.14 -0.15
CA GLY A 150 18.42 4.02 -1.07
C GLY A 150 18.53 5.45 -0.56
N LEU A 151 17.43 6.03 -0.08
CA LEU A 151 17.41 7.40 0.44
C LEU A 151 18.32 7.56 1.66
N GLY A 152 18.34 6.56 2.55
CA GLY A 152 19.24 6.54 3.71
C GLY A 152 20.72 6.56 3.31
N LEU A 153 21.11 5.79 2.30
CA LEU A 153 22.48 5.75 1.80
C LEU A 153 22.91 7.04 1.07
N ILE A 154 21.96 7.74 0.41
CA ILE A 154 22.23 9.01 -0.28
C ILE A 154 22.36 10.16 0.71
N LEU A 155 21.45 10.24 1.69
CA LEU A 155 21.45 11.32 2.69
C LEU A 155 22.57 11.16 3.73
N CYS A 156 22.92 9.92 4.06
CA CYS A 156 23.94 9.58 5.05
C CYS A 156 24.91 8.53 4.48
N PRO A 157 25.96 8.94 3.74
CA PRO A 157 26.93 8.01 3.21
C PRO A 157 27.66 7.29 4.35
N ARG A 158 28.10 6.05 4.09
CA ARG A 158 28.85 5.28 5.08
C ARG A 158 30.23 5.90 5.28
N GLU A 159 30.49 6.35 6.50
CA GLU A 159 31.79 6.86 6.92
C GLU A 159 32.46 5.91 7.92
N TYR A 160 33.78 5.73 7.78
CA TYR A 160 34.59 4.96 8.73
C TYR A 160 35.07 5.89 9.85
N VAL A 161 34.19 6.16 10.80
CA VAL A 161 34.43 7.05 11.94
C VAL A 161 34.09 6.36 13.25
N TRP A 162 34.81 6.72 14.31
CA TRP A 162 34.71 6.11 15.62
C TRP A 162 34.67 7.19 16.70
N THR A 163 33.80 7.05 17.69
CA THR A 163 33.87 7.89 18.90
C THR A 163 34.97 7.36 19.83
N ILE A 164 35.43 8.19 20.76
CA ILE A 164 36.40 7.74 21.77
C ILE A 164 35.83 6.62 22.64
N ASP A 165 34.51 6.63 22.89
CA ASP A 165 33.80 5.55 23.59
C ASP A 165 33.78 4.25 22.76
N ASP A 166 33.63 4.35 21.44
CA ASP A 166 33.72 3.16 20.58
C ASP A 166 35.13 2.57 20.62
N VAL A 167 36.17 3.42 20.63
CA VAL A 167 37.57 2.98 20.73
C VAL A 167 37.83 2.33 22.09
N SER A 168 37.37 2.94 23.19
CA SER A 168 37.57 2.43 24.55
C SER A 168 36.94 1.06 24.78
N ASN A 169 35.81 0.79 24.12
CA ASN A 169 35.15 -0.53 24.13
C ASN A 169 35.88 -1.60 23.29
N ILE A 170 36.82 -1.22 22.42
CA ILE A 170 37.63 -2.13 21.60
C ILE A 170 39.03 -2.25 22.21
N ASN A 171 39.09 -2.87 23.39
CA ASN A 171 40.30 -3.00 24.20
C ASN A 171 40.72 -4.47 24.49
N SER A 172 40.29 -5.42 23.65
CA SER A 172 40.50 -6.85 23.89
C SER A 172 41.77 -7.38 23.21
N PRO A 173 42.48 -8.40 23.73
CA PRO A 173 43.67 -8.97 23.10
C PRO A 173 43.49 -9.49 21.65
N LYS A 174 42.23 -9.75 21.25
CA LYS A 174 41.86 -10.17 19.89
C LYS A 174 41.56 -9.02 18.95
N LYS A 175 41.22 -7.84 19.48
CA LYS A 175 40.89 -6.63 18.73
C LYS A 175 41.08 -5.42 19.64
N SER A 176 42.14 -4.65 19.35
CA SER A 176 42.56 -3.48 20.13
C SER A 176 42.79 -2.30 19.22
N TYR A 177 42.05 -1.21 19.45
CA TYR A 177 42.22 0.05 18.74
C TYR A 177 42.83 1.12 19.64
N MET A 178 43.51 2.09 19.02
CA MET A 178 44.10 3.24 19.70
C MET A 178 43.85 4.49 18.86
N ALA A 179 43.52 5.59 19.52
CA ALA A 179 43.37 6.89 18.87
C ALA A 179 44.67 7.71 19.00
N VAL A 180 45.08 8.39 17.92
CA VAL A 180 46.16 9.39 17.94
C VAL A 180 45.82 10.51 16.97
N ARG A 181 45.73 11.73 17.49
CA ARG A 181 45.52 13.01 16.78
C ARG A 181 44.37 12.92 15.78
N GLY A 182 43.21 12.53 16.28
CA GLY A 182 41.97 12.43 15.50
C GLY A 182 41.90 11.27 14.51
N ASN A 183 42.81 10.29 14.58
CA ASN A 183 42.81 9.09 13.76
C ASN A 183 42.81 7.83 14.64
N VAL A 184 42.11 6.78 14.18
CA VAL A 184 42.02 5.49 14.87
C VAL A 184 42.83 4.44 14.14
N TYR A 185 43.69 3.75 14.88
CA TYR A 185 44.59 2.72 14.40
C TYR A 185 44.32 1.38 15.05
N ASP A 186 44.48 0.31 14.28
CA ASP A 186 44.43 -1.06 14.77
C ASP A 186 45.81 -1.48 15.29
N ILE A 187 45.90 -1.67 16.61
CA ILE A 187 47.15 -2.06 17.29
C ILE A 187 47.14 -3.52 17.72
N THR A 188 46.15 -4.31 17.27
CA THR A 188 45.99 -5.72 17.67
C THR A 188 47.25 -6.54 17.42
N ASP A 189 47.88 -6.36 16.27
CA ASP A 189 49.12 -7.08 15.91
C ASP A 189 50.35 -6.48 16.60
N PHE A 190 50.35 -5.18 16.89
CA PHE A 190 51.43 -4.52 17.61
C PHE A 190 51.54 -5.00 19.05
N ILE A 191 50.41 -5.20 19.74
CA ILE A 191 50.40 -5.70 21.13
C ILE A 191 50.99 -7.11 21.21
N LYS A 192 50.80 -7.93 20.18
CA LYS A 192 51.29 -9.33 20.14
C LYS A 192 52.77 -9.43 19.77
N GLN A 193 53.36 -8.36 19.22
CA GLN A 193 54.77 -8.34 18.86
C GLN A 193 55.64 -8.16 20.11
N THR A 194 56.68 -8.99 20.23
CA THR A 194 57.66 -8.93 21.33
C THR A 194 58.84 -7.99 21.04
N SER A 195 58.88 -7.36 19.86
CA SER A 195 60.02 -6.59 19.35
C SER A 195 59.77 -5.09 19.20
N HIS A 196 58.79 -4.52 19.90
CA HIS A 196 58.57 -3.08 19.89
C HIS A 196 59.45 -2.39 20.96
N GLY A 197 60.31 -1.44 20.56
CA GLY A 197 61.22 -0.73 21.48
C GLY A 197 62.69 -1.06 21.22
N ASP A 198 63.57 -0.51 22.05
CA ASP A 198 65.02 -0.80 22.00
C ASP A 198 65.29 -2.24 22.46
N ALA A 199 66.30 -2.91 21.89
CA ALA A 199 66.69 -4.27 22.28
C ALA A 199 67.05 -4.38 23.77
N ALA A 200 67.51 -3.29 24.40
CA ALA A 200 67.79 -3.21 25.84
C ALA A 200 66.52 -3.05 26.70
N TYR A 201 65.42 -2.52 26.12
CA TYR A 201 64.16 -2.25 26.81
C TYR A 201 62.95 -2.55 25.90
N PRO A 202 62.69 -3.83 25.56
CA PRO A 202 61.56 -4.18 24.72
C PRO A 202 60.25 -3.95 25.48
N ALA A 203 59.29 -3.29 24.83
CA ALA A 203 57.93 -3.13 25.34
C ALA A 203 57.24 -4.49 25.34
N ARG A 204 56.79 -4.90 26.52
CA ARG A 204 56.11 -6.19 26.67
C ARG A 204 54.63 -6.09 26.25
N PRO A 205 54.01 -7.20 25.81
CA PRO A 205 52.59 -7.22 25.42
C PRO A 205 51.62 -6.66 26.46
N ASP A 206 51.86 -6.89 27.75
CA ASP A 206 51.09 -6.33 28.87
C ASP A 206 51.20 -4.80 28.92
N GLN A 207 52.37 -4.26 28.60
CA GLN A 207 52.60 -2.81 28.61
C GLN A 207 52.02 -2.12 27.39
N LEU A 208 52.07 -2.76 26.21
CA LEU A 208 51.41 -2.29 25.00
C LEU A 208 49.88 -2.40 25.09
N GLY A 209 49.38 -3.35 25.89
CA GLY A 209 47.95 -3.52 26.16
C GLY A 209 47.29 -2.28 26.78
N TYR A 210 48.02 -1.46 27.55
CA TYR A 210 47.48 -0.22 28.14
C TYR A 210 47.10 0.85 27.11
N TYR A 211 47.61 0.76 25.88
CA TYR A 211 47.25 1.68 24.79
C TYR A 211 45.92 1.30 24.13
N ALA A 212 45.43 0.08 24.37
CA ALA A 212 44.18 -0.39 23.81
C ALA A 212 43.00 0.36 24.44
N GLY A 213 42.19 0.99 23.60
CA GLY A 213 41.04 1.78 24.01
C GLY A 213 41.35 3.21 24.45
N MET A 214 42.61 3.66 24.34
CA MET A 214 43.04 4.98 24.80
C MET A 214 43.33 5.93 23.63
N ASP A 215 43.28 7.23 23.90
CA ASP A 215 43.94 8.25 23.09
C ASP A 215 45.40 8.39 23.55
N ALA A 216 46.35 8.11 22.65
CA ALA A 216 47.77 8.10 22.93
C ALA A 216 48.50 9.38 22.48
N ASN A 217 47.81 10.52 22.34
CA ASN A 217 48.42 11.81 22.00
C ASN A 217 49.64 12.16 22.86
N VAL A 218 49.55 11.91 24.16
CA VAL A 218 50.62 12.18 25.15
C VAL A 218 51.88 11.35 24.88
N SER A 219 51.72 10.16 24.32
CA SER A 219 52.84 9.28 23.95
C SER A 219 53.55 9.66 22.66
N PHE A 220 52.98 10.57 21.87
CA PHE A 220 53.56 11.05 20.61
C PHE A 220 53.63 12.59 20.59
N PRO A 221 54.45 13.19 21.47
CA PRO A 221 54.64 14.64 21.48
C PRO A 221 55.32 15.10 20.20
N ILE A 222 54.84 16.22 19.65
CA ILE A 222 55.44 16.85 18.46
C ILE A 222 56.10 18.16 18.91
N PRO A 223 57.39 18.37 18.64
CA PRO A 223 58.02 19.66 18.85
C PRO A 223 57.32 20.76 18.05
N ALA A 224 57.06 21.90 18.67
CA ALA A 224 56.33 23.00 18.05
C ALA A 224 57.02 23.51 16.78
N ARG A 225 58.35 23.53 16.73
CA ARG A 225 59.10 23.84 15.49
C ARG A 225 58.95 22.80 14.38
N ALA A 226 58.76 21.53 14.74
CA ALA A 226 58.51 20.47 13.76
C ALA A 226 57.10 20.60 13.17
N ALA A 227 56.10 20.93 13.98
CA ALA A 227 54.72 21.14 13.55
C ALA A 227 54.47 22.49 12.86
N CYS A 228 55.20 23.54 13.27
CA CYS A 228 54.96 24.92 12.87
C CYS A 228 56.24 25.60 12.35
N PRO A 229 56.87 25.09 11.27
CA PRO A 229 58.17 25.55 10.82
C PRO A 229 58.18 27.01 10.34
N GLN A 230 57.03 27.55 9.94
CA GLN A 230 56.88 28.94 9.48
C GLN A 230 56.56 29.93 10.61
N LEU A 231 56.19 29.43 11.80
CA LEU A 231 55.85 30.26 12.97
C LEU A 231 56.91 30.20 14.06
N VAL A 232 57.71 29.13 14.09
CA VAL A 232 58.78 28.93 15.08
C VAL A 232 60.13 28.91 14.37
N SER A 233 60.94 29.94 14.61
CA SER A 233 62.27 30.06 14.01
C SER A 233 63.27 29.08 14.63
N ALA A 234 64.38 28.87 13.92
CA ALA A 234 65.50 28.09 14.43
C ALA A 234 66.17 28.71 15.68
N THR A 235 66.06 30.02 15.84
CA THR A 235 66.58 30.73 17.02
C THR A 235 65.66 30.62 18.22
N ALA A 236 64.33 30.53 18.01
CA ALA A 236 63.35 30.38 19.07
C ALA A 236 63.34 28.97 19.69
N ASP A 237 63.59 27.94 18.87
CA ASP A 237 63.73 26.55 19.32
C ASP A 237 64.88 25.82 18.59
N PRO A 238 66.14 26.10 18.96
CA PRO A 238 67.30 25.54 18.28
C PRO A 238 67.43 24.03 18.47
N GLN A 239 66.92 23.50 19.58
CA GLN A 239 67.07 22.10 19.98
C GLN A 239 65.79 21.26 19.82
N TYR A 240 64.68 21.83 19.33
CA TYR A 240 63.37 21.16 19.21
C TYR A 240 62.82 20.70 20.57
N LEU A 241 63.07 21.48 21.61
CA LEU A 241 62.65 21.18 22.98
C LEU A 241 61.31 21.81 23.34
N MET A 242 60.76 22.65 22.45
CA MET A 242 59.47 23.29 22.70
C MET A 242 58.34 22.30 22.42
N VAL A 243 57.88 21.62 23.46
CA VAL A 243 56.74 20.69 23.40
C VAL A 243 55.66 21.21 24.34
N TYR A 244 54.42 21.26 23.87
CA TYR A 244 53.29 21.65 24.72
C TYR A 244 53.02 20.56 25.75
N PRO A 245 53.08 20.86 27.06
CA PRO A 245 52.75 19.90 28.10
C PRO A 245 51.27 19.57 28.02
N ILE A 246 50.95 18.29 27.83
CA ILE A 246 49.60 17.79 28.05
C ILE A 246 49.56 17.39 29.53
N ALA A 247 49.16 18.35 30.38
CA ALA A 247 49.11 18.13 31.82
C ALA A 247 47.95 17.18 32.14
N GLY A 248 48.28 15.96 32.57
CA GLY A 248 47.31 15.07 33.22
C GLY A 248 47.15 15.53 34.66
N THR A 249 46.31 16.53 34.91
CA THR A 249 45.71 16.65 36.24
C THR A 249 44.58 15.63 36.31
N ASP A 250 44.61 14.73 37.30
CA ASP A 250 43.63 13.66 37.57
C ASP A 250 42.15 14.11 37.71
N SER A 251 41.87 15.39 37.45
CA SER A 251 40.57 16.05 37.48
C SER A 251 40.01 16.43 36.09
N SER A 252 40.68 16.11 34.98
CA SER A 252 40.16 16.42 33.65
C SER A 252 39.28 15.29 33.11
N ASN A 253 37.98 15.56 32.91
CA ASN A 253 37.07 14.73 32.09
C ASN A 253 37.46 14.72 30.58
N ASP A 254 38.71 15.04 30.26
CA ASP A 254 39.24 15.11 28.90
C ASP A 254 39.92 13.77 28.57
N PRO A 255 39.37 12.96 27.65
CA PRO A 255 39.92 11.65 27.32
C PRO A 255 41.21 11.72 26.48
N THR A 256 41.63 12.90 26.02
CA THR A 256 42.84 13.09 25.19
C THR A 256 44.12 13.31 26.00
N THR A 257 44.02 13.38 27.33
CA THR A 257 45.12 13.68 28.26
C THR A 257 45.65 12.45 29.01
N ALA A 258 45.21 11.24 28.63
CA ALA A 258 45.58 9.97 29.26
C ALA A 258 47.10 9.80 29.36
N GLN A 259 47.59 9.56 30.58
CA GLN A 259 49.02 9.32 30.83
C GLN A 259 49.35 7.86 30.52
N LEU A 260 50.31 7.66 29.61
CA LEU A 260 50.77 6.35 29.20
C LEU A 260 52.28 6.23 29.43
N SER A 261 52.74 5.02 29.74
CA SER A 261 54.07 4.76 30.27
C SER A 261 55.23 5.06 29.30
N PHE A 262 54.99 5.01 27.98
CA PHE A 262 56.02 5.28 26.98
C PHE A 262 55.76 6.60 26.25
N LYS A 263 56.80 7.43 26.13
CA LYS A 263 56.79 8.70 25.38
C LYS A 263 57.80 8.65 24.26
N HIS A 264 57.32 8.71 23.02
CA HIS A 264 58.12 8.73 21.80
C HIS A 264 58.47 10.18 21.43
N SER A 265 59.31 10.79 22.26
CA SER A 265 59.83 12.14 22.00
C SER A 265 61.23 12.08 21.38
N ALA A 266 61.53 13.05 20.53
CA ALA A 266 62.86 13.25 20.00
C ALA A 266 63.88 13.39 21.16
N ARG A 267 65.01 12.69 21.06
CA ARG A 267 66.16 12.70 22.00
C ARG A 267 65.93 12.04 23.38
N VAL A 268 64.85 11.29 23.59
CA VAL A 268 64.64 10.53 24.84
C VAL A 268 65.60 9.34 24.93
N ASP A 269 65.92 8.71 23.79
CA ASP A 269 66.93 7.66 23.71
C ASP A 269 67.92 7.95 22.57
N PRO A 270 69.15 8.38 22.87
CA PRO A 270 70.18 8.64 21.86
C PRO A 270 70.67 7.38 21.13
N ARG A 271 70.23 6.17 21.53
CA ARG A 271 70.61 4.89 20.90
C ARG A 271 69.71 4.49 19.73
N SER A 272 68.51 5.05 19.61
CA SER A 272 67.60 4.80 18.47
C SER A 272 67.75 5.88 17.41
N ALA A 273 68.06 5.46 16.18
CA ALA A 273 68.12 6.36 15.02
C ALA A 273 66.77 7.04 14.77
N GLU A 274 65.66 6.33 14.99
CA GLU A 274 64.30 6.84 14.81
C GLU A 274 63.91 7.86 15.88
N LEU A 275 64.17 7.58 17.17
CA LEU A 275 63.85 8.51 18.27
C LEU A 275 64.84 9.69 18.35
N SER A 276 65.94 9.65 17.60
CA SER A 276 66.82 10.81 17.42
C SER A 276 66.27 11.84 16.41
N ASP A 277 65.32 11.45 15.55
CA ASP A 277 64.70 12.34 14.56
C ASP A 277 63.72 13.32 15.23
N GLN A 278 64.01 14.62 15.09
CA GLN A 278 63.15 15.72 15.58
C GLN A 278 61.77 15.77 14.88
N ARG A 279 61.63 15.10 13.73
CA ARG A 279 60.39 14.93 12.97
C ARG A 279 59.87 13.50 12.99
N PHE A 280 60.22 12.70 14.01
CA PHE A 280 59.77 11.31 14.19
C PHE A 280 58.27 11.08 13.89
N TYR A 281 57.39 11.96 14.38
CA TYR A 281 55.94 11.82 14.15
C TYR A 281 55.59 11.80 12.65
N PHE A 282 56.15 12.73 11.88
CA PHE A 282 55.84 12.88 10.46
C PHE A 282 56.61 11.90 9.57
N ASN A 283 57.88 11.64 9.89
CA ASN A 283 58.76 10.81 9.05
C ASN A 283 58.64 9.31 9.34
N THR A 284 58.33 8.93 10.59
CA THR A 284 58.34 7.53 11.03
C THR A 284 56.96 7.04 11.45
N PHE A 285 56.29 7.75 12.37
CA PHE A 285 55.01 7.30 12.92
C PHE A 285 53.90 7.33 11.85
N VAL A 286 53.64 8.47 11.21
CA VAL A 286 52.55 8.61 10.23
C VAL A 286 52.68 7.59 9.08
N PRO A 287 53.83 7.43 8.40
CA PRO A 287 53.96 6.46 7.31
C PRO A 287 53.79 5.00 7.76
N LYS A 288 54.30 4.65 8.95
CA LYS A 288 54.19 3.29 9.50
C LYS A 288 52.76 2.96 9.92
N MET A 289 52.10 3.89 10.60
CA MET A 289 50.74 3.71 11.13
C MET A 289 49.65 3.85 10.07
N LYS A 290 49.93 4.50 8.92
CA LYS A 290 48.99 4.60 7.80
C LYS A 290 48.45 3.24 7.33
N LYS A 291 49.24 2.17 7.42
CA LYS A 291 48.83 0.79 7.07
C LYS A 291 47.79 0.21 8.05
N PHE A 292 47.70 0.77 9.25
CA PHE A 292 46.83 0.32 10.34
C PHE A 292 45.64 1.26 10.56
N LEU A 293 45.49 2.29 9.74
CA LEU A 293 44.42 3.28 9.84
C LEU A 293 43.06 2.61 9.59
N LYS A 294 42.14 2.77 10.54
CA LYS A 294 40.75 2.28 10.45
C LYS A 294 39.74 3.37 10.19
N GLY A 295 40.04 4.62 10.56
CA GLY A 295 39.10 5.72 10.45
C GLY A 295 39.52 6.97 11.21
N GLY A 296 38.65 7.98 11.18
CA GLY A 296 38.81 9.21 11.96
C GLY A 296 38.08 9.13 13.30
N VAL A 297 38.53 9.93 14.27
CA VAL A 297 37.81 10.14 15.53
C VAL A 297 36.72 11.19 15.32
N VAL A 298 35.52 10.92 15.85
CA VAL A 298 34.40 11.86 15.85
C VAL A 298 33.91 12.18 17.26
N TRP A 299 33.45 13.42 17.44
CA TRP A 299 32.97 13.97 18.71
C TRP A 299 31.54 14.47 18.55
N LYS A 300 30.68 14.17 19.52
CA LYS A 300 29.34 14.76 19.58
C LYS A 300 29.48 16.27 19.80
N PHE A 301 28.83 17.08 18.96
CA PHE A 301 28.90 18.53 19.07
C PHE A 301 28.47 19.03 20.46
N ASP A 302 27.41 18.45 21.03
CA ASP A 302 26.92 18.80 22.36
C ASP A 302 27.97 18.59 23.45
N TRP A 303 28.76 17.52 23.34
CA TRP A 303 29.87 17.25 24.27
C TRP A 303 31.01 18.25 24.09
N VAL A 304 31.40 18.57 22.85
CA VAL A 304 32.43 19.60 22.59
C VAL A 304 31.97 20.96 23.13
N ASN A 305 30.69 21.28 22.95
CA ASN A 305 30.10 22.52 23.41
C ASN A 305 29.98 22.59 24.94
N SER A 306 29.70 21.48 25.63
CA SER A 306 29.71 21.44 27.10
C SER A 306 31.13 21.53 27.68
N MET A 307 32.13 20.90 27.05
CA MET A 307 33.54 21.06 27.42
C MET A 307 33.95 22.53 27.38
N TYR A 308 33.50 23.28 26.37
CA TYR A 308 33.76 24.71 26.29
C TYR A 308 32.96 25.54 27.31
N LYS A 309 31.62 25.48 27.25
CA LYS A 309 30.75 26.38 28.02
C LYS A 309 30.74 26.05 29.51
N ASP A 310 30.58 24.78 29.83
CA ASP A 310 30.28 24.34 31.18
C ASP A 310 31.57 24.07 31.97
N GLN A 311 32.58 23.50 31.30
CA GLN A 311 33.87 23.19 31.92
C GLN A 311 34.95 24.25 31.69
N GLY A 312 34.66 25.28 30.88
CA GLY A 312 35.61 26.36 30.59
C GLY A 312 36.86 25.91 29.84
N LYS A 313 36.81 24.79 29.10
CA LYS A 313 37.95 24.23 28.38
C LYS A 313 38.08 24.82 26.97
N PHE A 314 39.28 24.78 26.41
CA PHE A 314 39.58 25.37 25.11
C PHE A 314 39.32 24.42 23.92
N TRP A 315 38.14 23.78 23.92
CA TRP A 315 37.68 22.92 22.82
C TRP A 315 36.91 23.74 21.78
N ARG A 316 37.32 23.66 20.52
CA ARG A 316 36.78 24.52 19.44
C ARG A 316 36.53 23.74 18.16
N VAL A 317 35.52 24.17 17.41
CA VAL A 317 35.18 23.62 16.10
C VAL A 317 35.42 24.67 15.02
N ILE A 318 36.18 24.30 13.99
CA ILE A 318 36.33 25.08 12.75
C ILE A 318 36.03 24.15 11.57
N ASN A 319 35.06 24.51 10.74
CA ASN A 319 34.69 23.77 9.53
C ASN A 319 34.48 22.27 9.80
N LYS A 320 33.78 21.93 10.90
CA LYS A 320 33.54 20.57 11.41
C LYS A 320 34.76 19.82 11.96
N GLU A 321 35.95 20.41 11.95
CA GLU A 321 37.13 19.86 12.61
C GLU A 321 37.20 20.34 14.05
N VAL A 322 37.54 19.43 14.96
CA VAL A 322 37.59 19.67 16.40
C VAL A 322 39.04 19.83 16.83
N PHE A 323 39.31 20.89 17.59
CA PHE A 323 40.63 21.24 18.10
C PHE A 323 40.58 21.35 19.63
N ASN A 324 41.54 20.71 20.29
CA ASN A 324 41.78 20.84 21.73
C ASN A 324 42.97 21.77 21.97
N LEU A 325 42.70 23.05 22.23
CA LEU A 325 43.74 24.05 22.52
C LEU A 325 44.04 24.15 24.02
N GLN A 326 43.53 23.23 24.86
CA GLN A 326 43.82 23.24 26.30
C GLN A 326 45.33 23.27 26.58
N PRO A 327 46.17 22.42 25.96
CA PRO A 327 47.63 22.44 26.19
C PRO A 327 48.29 23.75 25.72
N TYR A 328 47.71 24.41 24.71
CA TYR A 328 48.21 25.70 24.20
C TYR A 328 48.06 26.79 25.24
N PHE A 329 46.84 26.99 25.74
CA PHE A 329 46.54 28.05 26.69
C PHE A 329 47.16 27.78 28.07
N GLU A 330 47.27 26.53 28.49
CA GLU A 330 47.99 26.15 29.70
C GLU A 330 49.49 26.51 29.62
N ALA A 331 50.14 26.24 28.49
CA ALA A 331 51.54 26.59 28.27
C ALA A 331 51.74 28.11 28.10
N SER A 332 50.86 28.76 27.34
CA SER A 332 50.89 30.20 27.07
C SER A 332 50.73 31.01 28.36
N ASN A 333 49.78 30.63 29.21
CA ASN A 333 49.42 31.37 30.43
C ASN A 333 50.23 30.91 31.66
N SER A 334 51.15 29.95 31.48
CA SER A 334 52.01 29.47 32.55
C SER A 334 52.95 30.56 33.07
N GLY A 335 53.12 30.65 34.39
CA GLY A 335 54.11 31.54 35.01
C GLY A 335 55.56 31.26 34.60
N PHE A 336 55.83 30.09 33.99
CA PHE A 336 57.14 29.72 33.44
C PHE A 336 57.36 30.19 31.99
N ASN A 337 56.35 30.78 31.33
CA ASN A 337 56.43 31.29 29.95
C ASN A 337 56.92 32.75 29.90
N THR A 338 58.06 33.04 30.54
CA THR A 338 58.57 34.40 30.75
C THR A 338 58.91 35.18 29.48
N ASN A 339 59.25 34.49 28.39
CA ASN A 339 59.58 35.09 27.09
C ASN A 339 58.46 34.95 26.04
N LYS A 340 57.23 34.59 26.45
CA LYS A 340 56.13 34.26 25.52
C LYS A 340 56.53 33.22 24.46
N LYS A 341 57.42 32.30 24.84
CA LYS A 341 57.98 31.28 23.96
C LYS A 341 56.89 30.36 23.38
N TYR A 342 55.82 30.11 24.14
CA TYR A 342 54.70 29.25 23.73
C TYR A 342 53.58 29.98 22.97
N ASN A 343 53.67 31.30 22.78
CA ASN A 343 52.69 32.11 22.04
C ASN A 343 53.04 32.13 20.55
N ILE A 344 52.76 31.02 19.86
CA ILE A 344 53.13 30.85 18.44
C ILE A 344 51.99 31.16 17.46
N LEU A 345 50.74 31.21 17.94
CA LEU A 345 49.58 31.51 17.11
C LEU A 345 49.34 33.02 17.02
N ASP A 346 48.74 33.46 15.92
CA ASP A 346 48.35 34.86 15.72
C ASP A 346 47.34 35.31 16.80
N SER A 347 47.54 36.51 17.36
CA SER A 347 46.70 37.01 18.47
C SER A 347 45.21 37.12 18.12
N ARG A 348 44.86 37.29 16.84
CA ARG A 348 43.46 37.29 16.39
C ARG A 348 42.85 35.88 16.47
N LEU A 349 43.65 34.85 16.22
CA LEU A 349 43.25 33.46 16.40
C LEU A 349 43.07 33.17 17.89
N GLU A 350 44.01 33.59 18.74
CA GLU A 350 43.89 33.44 20.18
C GLU A 350 42.60 34.08 20.71
N ALA A 351 42.24 35.29 20.26
CA ALA A 351 41.03 35.99 20.69
C ALA A 351 39.71 35.28 20.30
N ILE A 352 39.66 34.58 19.17
CA ILE A 352 38.46 33.78 18.83
C ILE A 352 38.43 32.44 19.57
N MET A 353 39.60 31.93 19.94
CA MET A 353 39.75 30.67 20.68
C MET A 353 39.60 30.87 22.19
N ASP A 354 39.82 32.06 22.71
CA ASP A 354 39.67 32.43 24.12
C ASP A 354 38.60 33.50 24.29
N GLN A 355 37.34 33.06 24.21
CA GLN A 355 36.16 33.90 24.46
C GLN A 355 35.57 33.64 25.85
N GLY A 356 36.32 33.05 26.79
CA GLY A 356 35.90 32.90 28.19
C GLY A 356 34.59 32.14 28.43
N GLY A 357 34.19 31.23 27.54
CA GLY A 357 32.93 30.46 27.68
C GLY A 357 31.73 31.10 26.99
N TYR A 358 31.87 32.31 26.43
CA TYR A 358 30.80 32.98 25.69
C TYR A 358 30.68 32.45 24.25
N GLY A 359 29.45 32.41 23.72
CA GLY A 359 29.19 31.97 22.34
C GLY A 359 29.09 30.45 22.17
N SER A 360 29.20 29.96 20.94
CA SER A 360 29.21 28.52 20.62
C SER A 360 30.64 27.99 20.58
N ALA A 361 30.86 26.70 20.84
CA ALA A 361 32.16 26.08 20.56
C ALA A 361 32.52 26.08 19.06
N ASP A 362 31.53 26.25 18.18
CA ASP A 362 31.74 26.48 16.75
C ASP A 362 32.13 27.93 16.47
N VAL A 363 33.38 28.12 16.05
CA VAL A 363 33.96 29.42 15.70
C VAL A 363 34.25 29.53 14.20
N SER A 364 33.63 28.69 13.37
CA SER A 364 33.86 28.65 11.92
C SER A 364 33.55 29.99 11.23
N SER A 365 32.48 30.67 11.65
CA SER A 365 32.10 32.00 11.14
C SER A 365 33.12 33.07 11.55
N SER A 366 33.52 33.08 12.83
CA SER A 366 34.55 33.97 13.36
C SER A 366 35.89 33.77 12.67
N TRP A 367 36.30 32.50 12.45
CA TRP A 367 37.50 32.13 11.70
C TRP A 367 37.46 32.64 10.25
N ALA A 368 36.31 32.54 9.57
CA ALA A 368 36.14 33.05 8.21
C ALA A 368 36.21 34.59 8.15
N GLY A 369 35.78 35.27 9.23
CA GLY A 369 35.78 36.72 9.35
C GLY A 369 37.14 37.35 9.70
N ILE A 370 38.18 36.57 10.01
CA ILE A 370 39.51 37.13 10.31
C ILE A 370 40.16 37.63 9.01
N SER A 371 40.53 38.92 9.00
CA SER A 371 41.30 39.52 7.90
C SER A 371 42.78 39.09 7.98
N TRP A 372 43.18 38.16 7.12
CA TRP A 372 44.55 37.65 6.99
C TRP A 372 45.02 37.67 5.54
N ASP A 373 46.34 37.76 5.33
CA ASP A 373 46.93 37.29 4.09
C ASP A 373 46.87 35.75 4.03
N ALA A 374 46.86 35.20 2.81
CA ALA A 374 46.67 33.77 2.59
C ALA A 374 47.74 32.91 3.29
N ALA A 375 48.99 33.37 3.31
CA ALA A 375 50.12 32.64 3.90
C ALA A 375 50.01 32.58 5.43
N THR A 376 49.70 33.69 6.10
CA THR A 376 49.49 33.72 7.55
C THR A 376 48.33 32.83 7.97
N LYS A 377 47.23 32.85 7.22
CA LYS A 377 46.07 31.98 7.47
C LYS A 377 46.43 30.50 7.37
N GLU A 378 47.11 30.13 6.30
CA GLU A 378 47.53 28.74 6.07
C GLU A 378 48.55 28.27 7.11
N ASN A 379 49.55 29.10 7.45
CA ASN A 379 50.58 28.76 8.44
C ASN A 379 49.98 28.54 9.83
N ASN A 380 49.07 29.41 10.28
CA ASN A 380 48.37 29.26 11.56
C ASN A 380 47.46 28.02 11.58
N TYR A 381 46.71 27.80 10.51
CA TYR A 381 45.84 26.63 10.39
C TYR A 381 46.63 25.33 10.40
N ASN A 382 47.70 25.22 9.61
CA ASN A 382 48.54 24.03 9.53
C ASN A 382 49.26 23.74 10.86
N CYS A 383 49.72 24.78 11.55
CA CYS A 383 50.30 24.67 12.88
C CYS A 383 49.28 24.12 13.89
N MET A 384 48.10 24.73 13.97
CA MET A 384 47.01 24.32 14.84
C MET A 384 46.54 22.89 14.53
N LYS A 385 46.42 22.54 13.25
CA LYS A 385 46.04 21.20 12.80
C LYS A 385 47.06 20.13 13.16
N SER A 386 48.34 20.46 13.10
CA SER A 386 49.39 19.51 13.45
C SER A 386 49.46 19.26 14.96
N LEU A 387 49.25 20.30 15.78
CA LEU A 387 49.44 20.24 17.23
C LEU A 387 48.17 19.92 18.03
N PHE A 388 47.00 20.40 17.61
CA PHE A 388 45.80 20.46 18.46
C PHE A 388 44.58 19.78 17.85
N TYR A 389 44.68 19.20 16.65
CA TYR A 389 43.57 18.48 16.03
C TYR A 389 43.27 17.15 16.75
N VAL A 390 42.01 16.94 17.10
CA VAL A 390 41.54 15.77 17.86
C VAL A 390 40.41 14.99 17.18
N GLY A 391 39.89 15.46 16.05
CA GLY A 391 38.88 14.72 15.28
C GLY A 391 37.91 15.64 14.52
N ARG A 392 36.75 15.10 14.16
CA ARG A 392 35.65 15.84 13.52
C ARG A 392 34.37 15.80 14.33
N VAL A 393 33.40 16.64 14.01
CA VAL A 393 32.06 16.57 14.59
C VAL A 393 31.31 15.35 14.04
N ASP A 394 30.60 14.65 14.92
CA ASP A 394 29.79 13.47 14.57
C ASP A 394 28.48 13.89 13.86
N ASP A 395 28.45 13.73 12.54
CA ASP A 395 27.28 14.05 11.70
C ASP A 395 26.24 12.90 11.67
N ARG A 396 26.49 11.75 12.31
CA ARG A 396 25.58 10.59 12.25
C ARG A 396 24.22 10.84 12.92
N GLN A 397 24.19 11.71 13.92
CA GLN A 397 22.96 12.16 14.60
C GLN A 397 22.40 13.47 13.99
N SER A 398 22.89 13.87 12.81
CA SER A 398 22.34 15.04 12.13
C SER A 398 20.92 14.79 11.64
N VAL A 399 20.15 15.87 11.52
CA VAL A 399 18.78 15.84 10.96
C VAL A 399 18.74 15.15 9.60
N ARG A 400 19.80 15.30 8.78
CA ARG A 400 19.90 14.68 7.45
C ARG A 400 19.94 13.15 7.54
N CYS A 401 20.71 12.61 8.47
CA CYS A 401 20.85 11.17 8.67
C CYS A 401 19.62 10.55 9.37
N LEU A 402 19.00 11.28 10.30
CA LEU A 402 17.83 10.80 11.05
C LEU A 402 16.50 10.94 10.28
N PHE A 403 16.44 11.79 9.25
CA PHE A 403 15.22 12.06 8.48
C PHE A 403 14.54 10.79 7.98
N THR A 404 15.29 9.88 7.34
CA THR A 404 14.74 8.63 6.80
C THR A 404 14.13 7.76 7.89
N ASN A 405 14.77 7.67 9.06
CA ASN A 405 14.25 6.88 10.19
C ASN A 405 12.94 7.47 10.73
N TYR A 406 12.89 8.79 10.94
CA TYR A 406 11.66 9.45 11.41
C TYR A 406 10.52 9.38 10.40
N MET A 407 10.83 9.49 9.11
CA MET A 407 9.85 9.33 8.04
C MET A 407 9.24 7.92 8.03
N LEU A 408 10.05 6.87 8.24
CA LEU A 408 9.54 5.49 8.34
C LEU A 408 8.63 5.30 9.54
N VAL A 409 8.99 5.85 10.70
CA VAL A 409 8.14 5.84 11.89
C VAL A 409 6.82 6.56 11.64
N ALA A 410 6.85 7.72 10.96
CA ALA A 410 5.64 8.46 10.63
C ALA A 410 4.68 7.64 9.76
N PHE A 411 5.16 6.94 8.73
CA PHE A 411 4.31 6.07 7.91
C PHE A 411 3.74 4.89 8.70
N ALA A 412 4.53 4.28 9.58
CA ALA A 412 4.04 3.21 10.45
C ALA A 412 2.92 3.71 11.39
N CYS A 413 3.05 4.90 11.96
CA CYS A 413 2.02 5.52 12.79
C CYS A 413 0.72 5.77 12.00
N VAL A 414 0.82 6.27 10.76
CA VAL A 414 -0.36 6.48 9.90
C VAL A 414 -1.06 5.16 9.58
N LEU A 415 -0.31 4.10 9.23
CA LEU A 415 -0.88 2.79 8.96
C LEU A 415 -1.58 2.21 10.20
N MET A 416 -0.93 2.29 11.36
CA MET A 416 -1.53 1.85 12.63
C MET A 416 -2.80 2.64 12.96
N LEU A 417 -2.82 3.95 12.71
CA LEU A 417 -3.99 4.78 12.89
C LEU A 417 -5.14 4.34 11.97
N VAL A 418 -4.88 4.09 10.69
CA VAL A 418 -5.90 3.62 9.74
C VAL A 418 -6.47 2.27 10.16
N VAL A 419 -5.62 1.34 10.59
CA VAL A 419 -6.05 0.03 11.09
C VAL A 419 -6.88 0.19 12.37
N LEU A 420 -6.45 1.05 13.29
CA LEU A 420 -7.20 1.34 14.52
C LEU A 420 -8.58 1.93 14.21
N VAL A 421 -8.68 2.90 13.30
CA VAL A 421 -9.96 3.48 12.88
C VAL A 421 -10.86 2.41 12.28
N LYS A 422 -10.33 1.57 11.38
CA LYS A 422 -11.09 0.45 10.80
C LYS A 422 -11.60 -0.51 11.86
N PHE A 423 -10.75 -0.87 12.82
CA PHE A 423 -11.12 -1.74 13.92
C PHE A 423 -12.21 -1.11 14.81
N MET A 424 -12.04 0.15 15.20
CA MET A 424 -13.03 0.87 16.00
C MET A 424 -14.37 1.01 15.27
N THR A 425 -14.37 1.20 13.95
CA THR A 425 -15.60 1.25 13.14
C THR A 425 -16.27 -0.12 12.99
N ALA A 426 -15.48 -1.20 13.04
CA ALA A 426 -16.01 -2.56 13.01
C ALA A 426 -16.64 -2.98 14.35
N LEU A 427 -16.23 -2.35 15.46
CA LEU A 427 -16.84 -2.52 16.77
C LEU A 427 -18.21 -1.82 16.82
N GLN A 428 -19.21 -2.41 16.15
CA GLN A 428 -20.60 -1.96 16.20
C GLN A 428 -21.22 -2.31 17.57
N PHE A 429 -20.92 -1.55 18.62
CA PHE A 429 -21.51 -1.71 19.97
C PHE A 429 -23.01 -1.34 20.05
N GLY A 430 -23.71 -1.24 18.92
CA GLY A 430 -25.13 -0.95 18.85
C GLY A 430 -25.98 -2.18 19.16
N LYS A 431 -27.13 -1.97 19.83
CA LYS A 431 -28.18 -3.00 19.87
C LYS A 431 -28.69 -3.20 18.44
N LYS A 432 -28.97 -4.44 18.05
CA LYS A 432 -29.63 -4.78 16.77
C LYS A 432 -31.15 -4.81 16.98
N PRO A 433 -31.88 -3.66 16.93
CA PRO A 433 -33.33 -3.68 17.07
C PRO A 433 -33.94 -4.58 15.99
N ARG A 434 -34.99 -5.32 16.34
CA ARG A 434 -35.80 -6.06 15.36
C ARG A 434 -36.84 -5.08 14.81
N PRO A 435 -36.78 -4.71 13.53
CA PRO A 435 -37.79 -3.84 12.95
C PRO A 435 -39.12 -4.59 12.82
N THR A 436 -40.23 -3.87 12.88
CA THR A 436 -41.54 -4.41 12.53
C THR A 436 -41.55 -4.80 11.05
N PRO A 437 -42.05 -5.99 10.67
CA PRO A 437 -42.09 -6.44 9.28
C PRO A 437 -42.84 -5.43 8.39
N PRO A 438 -42.18 -4.79 7.41
CA PRO A 438 -42.85 -3.86 6.51
C PRO A 438 -43.74 -4.64 5.52
N GLU A 439 -44.97 -4.18 5.30
CA GLU A 439 -45.89 -4.83 4.34
C GLU A 439 -45.56 -4.45 2.89
N LYS A 440 -44.47 -5.00 2.37
CA LYS A 440 -43.95 -4.73 1.02
C LYS A 440 -43.84 -6.00 0.20
N PHE A 441 -44.16 -5.93 -1.09
CA PHE A 441 -43.99 -7.06 -2.00
C PHE A 441 -42.51 -7.22 -2.36
N VAL A 442 -41.99 -8.41 -2.13
CA VAL A 442 -40.59 -8.76 -2.36
C VAL A 442 -40.51 -10.00 -3.25
N LEU A 443 -39.63 -9.94 -4.24
CA LEU A 443 -39.28 -11.09 -5.06
C LEU A 443 -37.91 -11.63 -4.62
N CYS A 444 -37.85 -12.91 -4.27
CA CYS A 444 -36.65 -13.62 -3.84
C CYS A 444 -36.08 -14.42 -5.01
N GLN A 445 -35.06 -13.88 -5.67
CA GLN A 445 -34.44 -14.49 -6.84
C GLN A 445 -33.31 -15.45 -6.45
N VAL A 446 -33.36 -16.67 -6.99
CA VAL A 446 -32.32 -17.70 -6.83
C VAL A 446 -31.88 -18.23 -8.20
N PRO A 447 -30.69 -17.87 -8.71
CA PRO A 447 -30.13 -18.50 -9.90
C PRO A 447 -29.44 -19.82 -9.51
N CYS A 448 -29.87 -20.92 -10.09
CA CYS A 448 -29.29 -22.25 -9.91
C CYS A 448 -28.57 -22.69 -11.20
N TYR A 449 -27.50 -23.47 -11.07
CA TYR A 449 -26.72 -24.02 -12.17
C TYR A 449 -26.44 -25.51 -12.01
N THR A 450 -25.60 -25.90 -11.05
CA THR A 450 -25.14 -27.29 -10.82
C THR A 450 -24.97 -27.60 -9.33
N GLU A 451 -25.65 -26.86 -8.46
CA GLU A 451 -25.60 -27.05 -7.02
C GLU A 451 -26.26 -28.38 -6.62
N ASP A 452 -25.90 -28.87 -5.43
CA ASP A 452 -26.42 -30.14 -4.88
C ASP A 452 -27.86 -29.97 -4.37
N GLU A 453 -28.64 -31.07 -4.38
CA GLU A 453 -30.04 -31.07 -3.91
C GLU A 453 -30.17 -30.54 -2.47
N ASP A 454 -29.30 -30.98 -1.56
CA ASP A 454 -29.33 -30.54 -0.16
C ASP A 454 -29.10 -29.02 -0.01
N SER A 455 -28.22 -28.45 -0.83
CA SER A 455 -27.89 -27.02 -0.80
C SER A 455 -29.04 -26.17 -1.34
N ILE A 456 -29.65 -26.60 -2.45
CA ILE A 456 -30.82 -25.95 -3.04
C ILE A 456 -32.01 -26.04 -2.08
N ARG A 457 -32.25 -27.22 -1.47
CA ARG A 457 -33.34 -27.43 -0.51
C ARG A 457 -33.20 -26.50 0.69
N LYS A 458 -32.03 -26.43 1.31
CA LYS A 458 -31.76 -25.48 2.40
C LYS A 458 -32.04 -24.03 2.01
N THR A 459 -31.62 -23.63 0.82
CA THR A 459 -31.86 -22.27 0.31
C THR A 459 -33.36 -22.00 0.16
N ILE A 460 -34.11 -22.89 -0.49
CA ILE A 460 -35.57 -22.75 -0.69
C ILE A 460 -36.32 -22.75 0.64
N ASP A 461 -36.00 -23.68 1.55
CA ASP A 461 -36.62 -23.79 2.86
C ASP A 461 -36.36 -22.52 3.70
N SER A 462 -35.13 -22.00 3.67
CA SER A 462 -34.78 -20.75 4.37
C SER A 462 -35.51 -19.52 3.82
N LEU A 463 -35.77 -19.47 2.50
CA LEU A 463 -36.56 -18.41 1.87
C LEU A 463 -38.05 -18.51 2.20
N ALA A 464 -38.58 -19.73 2.30
CA ALA A 464 -39.95 -19.96 2.73
C ALA A 464 -40.15 -19.49 4.18
N GLY A 465 -39.22 -19.85 5.09
CA GLY A 465 -39.24 -19.53 6.52
C GLY A 465 -38.83 -18.10 6.91
N LEU A 466 -38.67 -17.17 5.96
CA LEU A 466 -38.40 -15.76 6.27
C LEU A 466 -39.57 -15.12 7.03
N GLU A 467 -39.26 -14.33 8.08
CA GLU A 467 -40.21 -13.57 8.93
C GLU A 467 -40.86 -12.38 8.19
N HIS A 468 -41.50 -12.65 7.06
CA HIS A 468 -42.22 -11.69 6.21
C HIS A 468 -43.52 -12.33 5.74
N ASN A 469 -44.55 -11.52 5.43
CA ASN A 469 -45.85 -12.04 5.03
C ASN A 469 -45.74 -12.90 3.75
N ASP A 470 -46.13 -14.17 3.83
CA ASP A 470 -46.04 -15.14 2.73
C ASP A 470 -46.76 -14.69 1.46
N LYS A 471 -47.87 -13.95 1.60
CA LYS A 471 -48.62 -13.40 0.45
C LYS A 471 -47.88 -12.27 -0.28
N HIS A 472 -46.89 -11.67 0.37
CA HIS A 472 -46.07 -10.59 -0.17
C HIS A 472 -44.67 -11.07 -0.58
N LYS A 473 -44.38 -12.37 -0.47
CA LYS A 473 -43.14 -13.00 -0.96
C LYS A 473 -43.44 -13.75 -2.26
N LEU A 474 -42.53 -13.72 -3.21
CA LEU A 474 -42.51 -14.63 -4.36
C LEU A 474 -41.11 -15.20 -4.54
N MET A 475 -40.97 -16.52 -4.47
CA MET A 475 -39.71 -17.19 -4.81
C MET A 475 -39.59 -17.30 -6.32
N PHE A 476 -38.54 -16.72 -6.90
CA PHE A 476 -38.30 -16.71 -8.35
C PHE A 476 -36.98 -17.43 -8.65
N ILE A 477 -37.08 -18.69 -8.99
CA ILE A 477 -35.93 -19.58 -9.17
C ILE A 477 -35.61 -19.70 -10.65
N ILE A 478 -34.36 -19.51 -11.04
CA ILE A 478 -33.93 -19.57 -12.45
C ILE A 478 -32.89 -20.67 -12.59
N CYS A 479 -33.22 -21.75 -13.29
CA CYS A 479 -32.27 -22.81 -13.58
C CYS A 479 -31.53 -22.51 -14.88
N ASP A 480 -30.22 -22.24 -14.80
CA ASP A 480 -29.36 -21.80 -15.91
C ASP A 480 -28.85 -22.95 -16.77
N GLY A 481 -29.78 -23.59 -17.48
CA GLY A 481 -29.52 -24.70 -18.39
C GLY A 481 -30.09 -26.00 -17.86
N ASN A 482 -30.31 -26.94 -18.78
CA ASN A 482 -30.73 -28.28 -18.45
C ASN A 482 -29.50 -29.18 -18.30
N ILE A 483 -28.81 -29.04 -17.17
CA ILE A 483 -27.50 -29.67 -16.93
C ILE A 483 -27.55 -30.52 -15.67
N VAL A 484 -26.83 -31.64 -15.69
CA VAL A 484 -26.61 -32.52 -14.53
C VAL A 484 -25.29 -32.10 -13.87
N GLY A 485 -25.37 -31.70 -12.60
CA GLY A 485 -24.20 -31.36 -11.78
C GLY A 485 -23.33 -32.57 -11.47
N SER A 486 -22.05 -32.34 -11.17
CA SER A 486 -21.13 -33.42 -10.81
C SER A 486 -21.51 -34.00 -9.44
N GLY A 487 -21.97 -35.25 -9.40
CA GLY A 487 -22.44 -35.90 -8.17
C GLY A 487 -23.97 -35.96 -8.05
N ASN A 488 -24.70 -35.28 -8.94
CA ASN A 488 -26.15 -35.36 -9.02
C ASN A 488 -26.61 -36.45 -9.99
N ASP A 489 -27.76 -37.04 -9.71
CA ASP A 489 -28.41 -38.08 -10.53
C ASP A 489 -29.36 -37.48 -11.58
N ARG A 490 -29.82 -36.25 -11.36
CA ARG A 490 -30.83 -35.54 -12.16
C ARG A 490 -30.34 -34.14 -12.58
N SER A 491 -31.00 -33.55 -13.57
CA SER A 491 -30.69 -32.18 -13.98
C SER A 491 -31.16 -31.17 -12.93
N THR A 492 -30.48 -30.03 -12.84
CA THR A 492 -30.81 -28.99 -11.84
C THR A 492 -32.26 -28.49 -11.94
N PRO A 493 -32.85 -28.26 -13.13
CA PRO A 493 -34.30 -27.97 -13.22
C PRO A 493 -35.16 -29.07 -12.61
N ARG A 494 -34.80 -30.34 -12.80
CA ARG A 494 -35.55 -31.47 -12.25
C ARG A 494 -35.45 -31.53 -10.73
N ILE A 495 -34.26 -31.34 -10.18
CA ILE A 495 -34.02 -31.28 -8.72
C ILE A 495 -34.88 -30.19 -8.08
N VAL A 496 -34.88 -28.98 -8.66
CA VAL A 496 -35.68 -27.85 -8.15
C VAL A 496 -37.18 -28.16 -8.19
N LEU A 497 -37.68 -28.71 -9.30
CA LEU A 497 -39.10 -29.06 -9.44
C LEU A 497 -39.53 -30.17 -8.47
N ASP A 498 -38.64 -31.15 -8.21
CA ASP A 498 -38.89 -32.24 -7.26
C ASP A 498 -38.92 -31.72 -5.81
N ILE A 499 -38.04 -30.78 -5.45
CA ILE A 499 -38.08 -30.11 -4.13
C ILE A 499 -39.41 -29.38 -3.94
N LEU A 500 -39.87 -28.65 -4.97
CA LEU A 500 -41.10 -27.85 -4.92
C LEU A 500 -42.39 -28.67 -5.08
N GLY A 501 -42.29 -29.98 -5.31
CA GLY A 501 -43.44 -30.88 -5.45
C GLY A 501 -44.24 -30.69 -6.74
N VAL A 502 -43.61 -30.24 -7.82
CA VAL A 502 -44.27 -30.13 -9.13
C VAL A 502 -44.47 -31.53 -9.74
N ASP A 503 -45.66 -31.77 -10.29
CA ASP A 503 -46.01 -33.02 -10.95
C ASP A 503 -44.98 -33.38 -12.05
N PRO A 504 -44.34 -34.57 -12.00
CA PRO A 504 -43.40 -35.01 -13.01
C PRO A 504 -43.94 -35.01 -14.44
N GLU A 505 -45.24 -35.28 -14.62
CA GLU A 505 -45.90 -35.32 -15.92
C GLU A 505 -46.22 -33.92 -16.47
N TYR A 506 -46.19 -32.88 -15.64
CA TYR A 506 -46.52 -31.53 -16.07
C TYR A 506 -45.36 -30.90 -16.87
N ASP A 507 -45.58 -30.71 -18.17
CA ASP A 507 -44.61 -30.06 -19.06
C ASP A 507 -45.19 -28.81 -19.76
N PRO A 508 -44.79 -27.59 -19.35
CA PRO A 508 -45.25 -26.35 -19.97
C PRO A 508 -44.59 -26.11 -21.33
N PRO A 509 -45.22 -25.28 -22.19
CA PRO A 509 -44.72 -25.01 -23.54
C PRO A 509 -43.38 -24.27 -23.53
N ASN A 510 -42.56 -24.56 -24.54
CA ASN A 510 -41.32 -23.84 -24.82
C ASN A 510 -41.61 -22.38 -25.20
N ARG A 511 -40.86 -21.45 -24.59
CA ARG A 511 -40.96 -20.01 -24.88
C ARG A 511 -39.60 -19.42 -25.23
N ASP A 512 -39.53 -18.77 -26.38
CA ASP A 512 -38.31 -18.11 -26.85
C ASP A 512 -38.01 -16.82 -26.08
N TYR A 513 -36.71 -16.54 -25.90
CA TYR A 513 -36.23 -15.27 -25.38
C TYR A 513 -34.83 -14.93 -25.91
N LEU A 514 -34.41 -13.69 -25.67
CA LEU A 514 -33.10 -13.18 -26.04
C LEU A 514 -32.18 -13.16 -24.82
N ALA A 515 -31.13 -13.96 -24.86
CA ALA A 515 -30.10 -14.06 -23.83
C ALA A 515 -28.91 -13.12 -24.12
N ILE A 516 -28.16 -12.78 -23.06
CA ILE A 516 -26.89 -12.06 -23.15
C ILE A 516 -25.79 -13.02 -23.54
N ALA A 517 -25.68 -13.27 -24.85
CA ALA A 517 -24.62 -14.06 -25.43
C ALA A 517 -24.20 -13.51 -26.81
N GLU A 518 -23.20 -14.12 -27.42
CA GLU A 518 -22.72 -13.77 -28.76
C GLU A 518 -23.21 -14.78 -29.80
N GLY A 519 -23.50 -14.30 -31.02
CA GLY A 519 -23.90 -15.14 -32.15
C GLY A 519 -25.21 -15.89 -31.94
N SER A 520 -25.24 -17.17 -32.37
CA SER A 520 -26.43 -18.03 -32.27
C SER A 520 -26.90 -18.27 -30.84
N ARG A 521 -26.00 -18.19 -29.85
CA ARG A 521 -26.35 -18.37 -28.43
C ARG A 521 -27.23 -17.25 -27.86
N ARG A 522 -27.42 -16.14 -28.59
CA ARG A 522 -28.37 -15.07 -28.22
C ARG A 522 -29.81 -15.57 -28.18
N HIS A 523 -30.16 -16.52 -29.03
CA HIS A 523 -31.47 -17.16 -28.97
C HIS A 523 -31.41 -18.27 -27.91
N ASN A 524 -32.39 -18.27 -27.01
CA ASN A 524 -32.52 -19.29 -26.00
C ASN A 524 -34.01 -19.55 -25.72
N ILE A 525 -34.30 -20.73 -25.17
CA ILE A 525 -35.66 -21.20 -24.88
C ILE A 525 -35.76 -21.46 -23.38
N GLY A 526 -36.86 -21.02 -22.79
CA GLY A 526 -37.21 -21.26 -21.40
C GLY A 526 -38.58 -21.89 -21.23
N LYS A 527 -38.77 -22.56 -20.10
CA LYS A 527 -40.04 -23.07 -19.59
C LYS A 527 -40.34 -22.40 -18.26
N VAL A 528 -41.62 -22.11 -18.01
CA VAL A 528 -42.07 -21.44 -16.78
C VAL A 528 -43.01 -22.36 -16.02
N TYR A 529 -42.70 -22.57 -14.75
CA TYR A 529 -43.50 -23.33 -13.80
C TYR A 529 -43.90 -22.40 -12.65
N SER A 530 -45.05 -22.63 -12.05
CA SER A 530 -45.52 -21.87 -10.89
C SER A 530 -46.33 -22.74 -9.95
N GLY A 531 -46.35 -22.40 -8.67
CA GLY A 531 -47.15 -23.12 -7.68
C GLY A 531 -47.05 -22.50 -6.30
N LEU A 532 -47.46 -23.26 -5.30
CA LEU A 532 -47.32 -22.93 -3.88
C LEU A 532 -46.39 -23.94 -3.23
N TYR A 533 -45.47 -23.47 -2.40
CA TYR A 533 -44.58 -24.30 -1.60
C TYR A 533 -45.01 -24.23 -0.14
N ASP A 534 -45.23 -25.38 0.48
CA ASP A 534 -45.59 -25.52 1.90
C ASP A 534 -44.35 -25.97 2.69
N PHE A 535 -43.96 -25.17 3.67
CA PHE A 535 -42.84 -25.45 4.56
C PHE A 535 -43.11 -24.91 5.97
N GLU A 536 -43.12 -25.78 6.98
CA GLU A 536 -43.32 -25.42 8.40
C GLU A 536 -44.54 -24.52 8.69
N GLY A 537 -45.62 -24.66 7.90
CA GLY A 537 -46.83 -23.84 8.03
C GLY A 537 -46.79 -22.51 7.26
N HIS A 538 -45.70 -22.22 6.56
CA HIS A 538 -45.61 -21.16 5.56
C HIS A 538 -46.05 -21.67 4.19
N VAL A 539 -46.90 -20.89 3.50
CA VAL A 539 -47.36 -21.21 2.15
C VAL A 539 -46.96 -20.08 1.21
N VAL A 540 -45.84 -20.26 0.52
CA VAL A 540 -45.20 -19.21 -0.29
C VAL A 540 -45.36 -19.51 -1.78
N PRO A 541 -45.82 -18.56 -2.61
CA PRO A 541 -45.87 -18.77 -4.04
C PRO A 541 -44.46 -18.81 -4.63
N PHE A 542 -44.28 -19.68 -5.63
CA PHE A 542 -43.04 -19.80 -6.37
C PHE A 542 -43.25 -19.71 -7.88
N MET A 543 -42.19 -19.33 -8.58
CA MET A 543 -42.05 -19.40 -10.02
C MET A 543 -40.67 -19.93 -10.37
N VAL A 544 -40.61 -20.93 -11.24
CA VAL A 544 -39.36 -21.49 -11.77
C VAL A 544 -39.24 -21.20 -13.25
N VAL A 545 -38.14 -20.59 -13.67
CA VAL A 545 -37.75 -20.43 -15.07
C VAL A 545 -36.63 -21.42 -15.38
N ALA A 546 -36.94 -22.48 -16.12
CA ALA A 546 -35.97 -23.47 -16.55
C ALA A 546 -35.47 -23.13 -17.95
N LYS A 547 -34.19 -22.77 -18.10
CA LYS A 547 -33.59 -22.54 -19.41
C LYS A 547 -33.22 -23.88 -20.04
N VAL A 548 -33.73 -24.15 -21.23
CA VAL A 548 -33.58 -25.46 -21.88
C VAL A 548 -32.52 -25.42 -22.99
N GLY A 549 -32.37 -24.28 -23.68
CA GLY A 549 -31.53 -24.21 -24.87
C GLY A 549 -32.33 -24.42 -26.15
N THR A 550 -31.73 -24.04 -27.27
CA THR A 550 -32.27 -24.38 -28.60
C THR A 550 -32.11 -25.88 -28.87
N PRO A 551 -32.95 -26.50 -29.74
CA PRO A 551 -32.82 -27.92 -30.09
C PRO A 551 -31.47 -28.30 -30.73
N GLU A 552 -30.74 -27.32 -31.27
CA GLU A 552 -29.42 -27.50 -31.87
C GLU A 552 -28.29 -27.59 -30.83
N GLU A 553 -28.55 -27.19 -29.57
CA GLU A 553 -27.59 -27.25 -28.48
C GLU A 553 -27.56 -28.65 -27.83
N SER A 554 -26.41 -29.33 -27.93
CA SER A 554 -26.19 -30.65 -27.30
C SER A 554 -25.29 -30.61 -26.06
N ASN A 555 -24.46 -29.57 -25.90
CA ASN A 555 -23.53 -29.45 -24.79
C ASN A 555 -23.83 -28.20 -23.96
N ARG A 556 -24.13 -28.39 -22.67
CA ARG A 556 -24.54 -27.33 -21.74
C ARG A 556 -25.69 -26.48 -22.27
N SER A 557 -26.74 -27.17 -22.76
CA SER A 557 -27.90 -26.55 -23.39
C SER A 557 -28.59 -25.56 -22.47
N GLY A 558 -28.87 -24.37 -22.98
CA GLY A 558 -29.58 -23.32 -22.25
C GLY A 558 -28.76 -22.52 -21.24
N ASN A 559 -27.55 -22.95 -20.89
CA ASN A 559 -26.66 -22.21 -19.99
C ASN A 559 -26.14 -20.95 -20.69
N ARG A 560 -26.29 -19.80 -20.01
CA ARG A 560 -25.76 -18.49 -20.42
C ARG A 560 -25.03 -17.73 -19.30
N GLY A 561 -24.82 -18.40 -18.17
CA GLY A 561 -24.17 -17.88 -16.98
C GLY A 561 -25.11 -17.13 -16.06
N LYS A 562 -24.73 -17.04 -14.77
CA LYS A 562 -25.45 -16.33 -13.71
C LYS A 562 -25.86 -14.90 -14.09
N ARG A 563 -25.00 -14.18 -14.83
CA ARG A 563 -25.28 -12.83 -15.32
C ARG A 563 -26.52 -12.79 -16.23
N ASP A 564 -26.67 -13.75 -17.14
CA ASP A 564 -27.85 -13.82 -18.00
C ASP A 564 -29.12 -14.06 -17.17
N SER A 565 -29.07 -14.97 -16.19
CA SER A 565 -30.21 -15.23 -15.29
C SER A 565 -30.63 -13.97 -14.52
N GLN A 566 -29.67 -13.19 -14.02
CA GLN A 566 -29.96 -11.94 -13.32
C GLN A 566 -30.56 -10.89 -14.27
N ILE A 567 -29.99 -10.71 -15.46
CA ILE A 567 -30.50 -9.72 -16.41
C ILE A 567 -31.83 -10.13 -17.04
N LEU A 568 -32.13 -11.44 -17.17
CA LEU A 568 -33.44 -11.90 -17.62
C LEU A 568 -34.56 -11.27 -16.78
N LEU A 569 -34.43 -11.33 -15.45
CA LEU A 569 -35.41 -10.75 -14.53
C LEU A 569 -35.39 -9.21 -14.58
N MET A 570 -34.22 -8.59 -14.61
CA MET A 570 -34.11 -7.13 -14.69
C MET A 570 -34.66 -6.55 -16.01
N SER A 571 -34.43 -7.23 -17.13
CA SER A 571 -34.99 -6.92 -18.45
C SER A 571 -36.50 -7.03 -18.43
N PHE A 572 -37.03 -8.11 -17.82
CA PHE A 572 -38.47 -8.28 -17.65
C PHE A 572 -39.09 -7.10 -16.89
N PHE A 573 -38.55 -6.72 -15.72
CA PHE A 573 -39.06 -5.58 -14.95
C PHE A 573 -38.93 -4.25 -15.70
N ASN A 574 -37.81 -4.02 -16.39
CA ASN A 574 -37.64 -2.85 -17.26
C ASN A 574 -38.80 -2.76 -18.27
N LYS A 575 -39.11 -3.86 -18.95
CA LYS A 575 -40.21 -3.89 -19.93
C LYS A 575 -41.58 -3.73 -19.29
N VAL A 576 -41.81 -4.29 -18.09
CA VAL A 576 -43.06 -4.10 -17.33
C VAL A 576 -43.25 -2.62 -16.95
N HIS A 577 -42.21 -1.94 -16.45
CA HIS A 577 -42.32 -0.57 -15.97
C HIS A 577 -42.45 0.46 -17.09
N PHE A 578 -41.83 0.22 -18.25
CA PHE A 578 -41.88 1.12 -19.40
C PHE A 578 -42.86 0.67 -20.50
N ASN A 579 -43.65 -0.38 -20.27
CA ASN A 579 -44.59 -0.95 -21.24
C ASN A 579 -43.93 -1.26 -22.60
N LEU A 580 -42.72 -1.82 -22.57
CA LEU A 580 -41.97 -2.17 -23.78
C LEU A 580 -42.40 -3.54 -24.34
N PRO A 581 -42.15 -3.81 -25.63
CA PRO A 581 -42.40 -5.11 -26.21
C PRO A 581 -41.68 -6.25 -25.47
N MET A 582 -42.41 -7.30 -25.14
CA MET A 582 -41.93 -8.48 -24.41
C MET A 582 -41.76 -9.67 -25.34
N THR A 583 -40.79 -10.53 -25.01
CA THR A 583 -40.58 -11.83 -25.65
C THR A 583 -41.64 -12.85 -25.20
N PRO A 584 -41.83 -13.96 -25.92
CA PRO A 584 -42.74 -15.02 -25.50
C PRO A 584 -42.52 -15.51 -24.07
N LEU A 585 -41.26 -15.65 -23.63
CA LEU A 585 -40.96 -16.05 -22.25
C LEU A 585 -41.36 -14.99 -21.22
N GLU A 586 -41.08 -13.72 -21.51
CA GLU A 586 -41.46 -12.60 -20.62
C GLU A 586 -42.97 -12.44 -20.53
N LEU A 587 -43.71 -12.67 -21.62
CA LEU A 587 -45.18 -12.70 -21.61
C LEU A 587 -45.73 -13.85 -20.78
N GLU A 588 -45.10 -15.02 -20.82
CA GLU A 588 -45.47 -16.16 -19.97
C GLU A 588 -45.21 -15.83 -18.50
N ILE A 589 -44.03 -15.27 -18.15
CA ILE A 589 -43.73 -14.81 -16.79
C ILE A 589 -44.79 -13.79 -16.32
N TYR A 590 -45.14 -12.83 -17.16
CA TYR A 590 -46.19 -11.85 -16.85
C TYR A 590 -47.54 -12.51 -16.57
N HIS A 591 -47.94 -13.48 -17.43
CA HIS A 591 -49.19 -14.21 -17.29
C HIS A 591 -49.23 -14.99 -15.97
N GLN A 592 -48.16 -15.73 -15.66
CA GLN A 592 -48.03 -16.53 -14.44
C GLN A 592 -48.09 -15.66 -13.17
N MET A 593 -47.40 -14.52 -13.15
CA MET A 593 -47.45 -13.57 -12.02
C MET A 593 -48.85 -12.96 -11.85
N ARG A 594 -49.43 -12.44 -12.93
CA ARG A 594 -50.69 -11.67 -12.86
C ARG A 594 -51.94 -12.53 -12.70
N HIS A 595 -52.02 -13.65 -13.42
CA HIS A 595 -53.26 -14.43 -13.55
C HIS A 595 -53.28 -15.70 -12.70
N ILE A 596 -52.11 -16.27 -12.38
CA ILE A 596 -52.02 -17.52 -11.61
C ILE A 596 -51.65 -17.22 -10.15
N ILE A 597 -50.55 -16.48 -9.92
CA ILE A 597 -50.18 -16.04 -8.57
C ILE A 597 -51.12 -14.92 -8.08
N GLY A 598 -51.64 -14.10 -8.99
CA GLY A 598 -52.62 -13.05 -8.68
C GLY A 598 -52.01 -11.72 -8.23
N VAL A 599 -50.70 -11.52 -8.41
CA VAL A 599 -50.01 -10.28 -8.05
C VAL A 599 -49.43 -9.64 -9.32
N PRO A 600 -49.87 -8.43 -9.70
CA PRO A 600 -49.28 -7.72 -10.83
C PRO A 600 -47.77 -7.53 -10.64
N PRO A 601 -46.93 -7.81 -11.66
CA PRO A 601 -45.47 -7.68 -11.53
C PRO A 601 -45.02 -6.30 -11.05
N ARG A 602 -45.72 -5.23 -11.44
CA ARG A 602 -45.43 -3.85 -11.03
C ARG A 602 -45.48 -3.61 -9.51
N ASN A 603 -46.15 -4.48 -8.75
CA ASN A 603 -46.29 -4.31 -7.31
C ASN A 603 -45.06 -4.77 -6.53
N TYR A 604 -44.19 -5.61 -7.11
CA TYR A 604 -42.94 -6.01 -6.46
C TYR A 604 -41.98 -4.82 -6.40
N GLU A 605 -41.75 -4.30 -5.19
CA GLU A 605 -40.94 -3.10 -4.95
C GLU A 605 -39.47 -3.45 -4.68
N TYR A 606 -39.20 -4.65 -4.13
CA TYR A 606 -37.87 -5.07 -3.72
C TYR A 606 -37.49 -6.41 -4.33
N LEU A 607 -36.19 -6.55 -4.61
CA LEU A 607 -35.57 -7.77 -5.13
C LEU A 607 -34.51 -8.24 -4.13
N LEU A 608 -34.72 -9.40 -3.51
CA LEU A 608 -33.70 -10.11 -2.74
C LEU A 608 -33.02 -11.12 -3.67
N GLN A 609 -31.70 -11.03 -3.82
CA GLN A 609 -30.92 -11.97 -4.64
C GLN A 609 -30.07 -12.84 -3.73
N VAL A 610 -30.19 -14.16 -3.90
CA VAL A 610 -29.51 -15.16 -3.07
C VAL A 610 -28.90 -16.20 -3.98
N ASP A 611 -27.72 -16.72 -3.63
CA ASP A 611 -27.08 -17.82 -4.36
C ASP A 611 -27.74 -19.14 -3.96
N ALA A 612 -27.73 -20.14 -4.85
CA ALA A 612 -28.42 -21.41 -4.63
C ALA A 612 -27.80 -22.30 -3.52
N ASP A 613 -26.67 -21.88 -2.95
CA ASP A 613 -25.94 -22.50 -1.85
C ASP A 613 -25.94 -21.66 -0.56
N THR A 614 -26.82 -20.65 -0.48
CA THR A 614 -26.85 -19.70 0.64
C THR A 614 -28.14 -19.85 1.47
N GLU A 615 -27.98 -20.15 2.75
CA GLU A 615 -29.06 -20.12 3.73
C GLU A 615 -29.30 -18.69 4.24
N VAL A 616 -30.55 -18.26 4.28
CA VAL A 616 -30.93 -16.91 4.72
C VAL A 616 -31.52 -16.96 6.12
N MET A 617 -30.97 -16.16 7.04
CA MET A 617 -31.50 -16.08 8.41
C MET A 617 -32.93 -15.50 8.42
N PRO A 618 -33.85 -15.99 9.28
CA PRO A 618 -35.27 -15.62 9.23
C PRO A 618 -35.58 -14.11 9.29
N ASP A 619 -34.79 -13.35 10.05
CA ASP A 619 -34.99 -11.90 10.21
C ASP A 619 -34.30 -11.03 9.14
N SER A 620 -33.53 -11.65 8.22
CA SER A 620 -32.71 -10.94 7.23
C SER A 620 -33.55 -10.07 6.30
N LEU A 621 -34.60 -10.65 5.70
CA LEU A 621 -35.41 -9.93 4.72
C LEU A 621 -36.10 -8.72 5.34
N THR A 622 -36.70 -8.91 6.53
CA THR A 622 -37.38 -7.84 7.27
C THR A 622 -36.43 -6.70 7.63
N ARG A 623 -35.19 -7.01 8.02
CA ARG A 623 -34.17 -5.98 8.28
C ARG A 623 -33.78 -5.20 7.02
N LEU A 624 -33.50 -5.91 5.93
CA LEU A 624 -33.09 -5.28 4.66
C LEU A 624 -34.17 -4.36 4.12
N VAL A 625 -35.43 -4.83 4.08
CA VAL A 625 -36.55 -4.01 3.60
C VAL A 625 -36.83 -2.84 4.54
N ALA A 626 -36.75 -3.03 5.86
CA ALA A 626 -36.93 -1.95 6.82
C ALA A 626 -35.86 -0.85 6.66
N ALA A 627 -34.61 -1.22 6.43
CA ALA A 627 -33.53 -0.27 6.17
C ALA A 627 -33.77 0.54 4.89
N CYS A 628 -34.10 -0.12 3.76
CA CYS A 628 -34.46 0.58 2.52
C CYS A 628 -35.71 1.45 2.66
N THR A 629 -36.69 1.02 3.46
CA THR A 629 -37.92 1.80 3.69
C THR A 629 -37.64 3.03 4.55
N SER A 630 -36.70 2.93 5.50
CA SER A 630 -36.31 4.03 6.38
C SER A 630 -35.54 5.13 5.65
N ASP A 631 -34.73 4.77 4.65
CA ASP A 631 -34.00 5.73 3.82
C ASP A 631 -34.21 5.44 2.32
N ARG A 632 -35.02 6.30 1.70
CA ARG A 632 -35.37 6.22 0.27
C ARG A 632 -34.20 6.48 -0.69
N ARG A 633 -33.04 6.93 -0.19
CA ARG A 633 -31.83 7.09 -1.00
C ARG A 633 -31.10 5.78 -1.21
N ILE A 634 -31.38 4.77 -0.39
CA ILE A 634 -30.75 3.45 -0.49
C ILE A 634 -31.36 2.70 -1.68
N ILE A 635 -30.54 2.46 -2.69
CA ILE A 635 -30.94 1.67 -3.89
C ILE A 635 -30.59 0.18 -3.76
N GLY A 636 -29.76 -0.19 -2.78
CA GLY A 636 -29.33 -1.56 -2.56
C GLY A 636 -28.60 -1.71 -1.23
N ILE A 637 -28.77 -2.88 -0.61
CA ILE A 637 -28.11 -3.25 0.66
C ILE A 637 -27.48 -4.63 0.48
N CYS A 638 -26.25 -4.77 0.95
CA CYS A 638 -25.61 -6.06 1.08
C CYS A 638 -25.76 -6.57 2.52
N GLY A 639 -26.33 -7.76 2.68
CA GLY A 639 -26.32 -8.46 3.97
C GLY A 639 -24.92 -8.95 4.36
N GLU A 640 -24.77 -9.31 5.63
CA GLU A 640 -23.58 -9.99 6.14
C GLU A 640 -23.56 -11.44 5.63
N THR A 641 -22.40 -11.90 5.13
CA THR A 641 -22.21 -13.27 4.65
C THR A 641 -21.22 -13.99 5.56
N MET A 642 -21.65 -15.10 6.14
CA MET A 642 -20.83 -15.95 7.01
C MET A 642 -20.68 -17.34 6.42
N LEU A 643 -19.65 -18.07 6.85
CA LEU A 643 -19.44 -19.46 6.45
C LEU A 643 -20.24 -20.36 7.39
N GLY A 644 -21.07 -21.26 6.86
CA GLY A 644 -21.83 -22.21 7.70
C GLY A 644 -20.95 -23.32 8.33
N ASN A 645 -19.71 -23.52 7.85
CA ASN A 645 -18.84 -24.64 8.21
C ASN A 645 -17.50 -24.22 8.85
N GLU A 646 -17.50 -23.11 9.58
CA GLU A 646 -16.32 -22.43 10.13
C GLU A 646 -15.30 -23.37 10.79
N SER A 647 -15.77 -24.34 11.57
CA SER A 647 -14.94 -25.23 12.40
C SER A 647 -14.63 -26.60 11.77
N LYS A 648 -15.02 -26.85 10.51
CA LYS A 648 -14.88 -28.20 9.90
C LYS A 648 -13.43 -28.58 9.58
N SER A 649 -12.57 -27.62 9.29
CA SER A 649 -11.18 -27.84 8.89
C SER A 649 -10.30 -26.62 9.19
N TRP A 650 -8.98 -26.82 9.21
CA TRP A 650 -8.03 -25.71 9.33
C TRP A 650 -8.17 -24.71 8.16
N THR A 651 -8.47 -25.19 6.95
CA THR A 651 -8.72 -24.36 5.77
C THR A 651 -9.98 -23.51 5.92
N THR A 652 -11.09 -24.05 6.43
CA THR A 652 -12.33 -23.28 6.65
C THR A 652 -12.16 -22.27 7.77
N MET A 653 -11.40 -22.59 8.83
CA MET A 653 -11.06 -21.62 9.88
C MET A 653 -10.28 -20.42 9.33
N MET A 654 -9.33 -20.65 8.41
CA MET A 654 -8.59 -19.56 7.78
C MET A 654 -9.49 -18.72 6.87
N GLN A 655 -10.44 -19.34 6.18
CA GLN A 655 -11.42 -18.64 5.35
C GLN A 655 -12.33 -17.72 6.16
N VAL A 656 -12.67 -18.06 7.42
CA VAL A 656 -13.46 -17.16 8.30
C VAL A 656 -12.78 -15.80 8.44
N TYR A 657 -11.46 -15.79 8.61
CA TYR A 657 -10.71 -14.53 8.73
C TYR A 657 -10.78 -13.70 7.43
N GLU A 658 -10.60 -14.35 6.28
CA GLU A 658 -10.70 -13.69 4.98
C GLU A 658 -12.11 -13.14 4.75
N TYR A 659 -13.15 -13.93 5.01
CA TYR A 659 -14.55 -13.52 4.89
C TYR A 659 -14.87 -12.38 5.86
N PHE A 660 -14.41 -12.45 7.10
CA PHE A 660 -14.63 -11.37 8.07
C PHE A 660 -13.97 -10.05 7.60
N ILE A 661 -12.75 -10.08 7.07
CA ILE A 661 -12.10 -8.86 6.57
C ILE A 661 -12.79 -8.30 5.33
N SER A 662 -13.06 -9.15 4.35
CA SER A 662 -13.52 -8.72 3.02
C SER A 662 -15.03 -8.53 2.93
N HIS A 663 -15.84 -9.40 3.54
CA HIS A 663 -17.29 -9.37 3.46
C HIS A 663 -17.95 -8.63 4.63
N HIS A 664 -17.30 -8.51 5.79
CA HIS A 664 -17.85 -7.77 6.93
C HIS A 664 -17.12 -6.44 7.16
N MET A 665 -15.83 -6.46 7.55
CA MET A 665 -15.10 -5.25 7.96
C MET A 665 -14.96 -4.21 6.84
N ALA A 666 -14.62 -4.62 5.62
CA ALA A 666 -14.48 -3.71 4.48
C ALA A 666 -15.82 -3.05 4.13
N LYS A 667 -16.91 -3.83 4.04
CA LYS A 667 -18.25 -3.31 3.74
C LYS A 667 -18.81 -2.43 4.85
N ALA A 668 -18.56 -2.76 6.11
CA ALA A 668 -18.94 -1.91 7.24
C ALA A 668 -18.21 -0.56 7.19
N PHE A 669 -16.93 -0.55 6.83
CA PHE A 669 -16.17 0.69 6.62
C PHE A 669 -16.73 1.50 5.44
N GLU A 670 -17.02 0.85 4.30
CA GLU A 670 -17.66 1.51 3.15
C GLU A 670 -19.03 2.08 3.51
N SER A 671 -19.83 1.40 4.33
CA SER A 671 -21.14 1.90 4.78
C SER A 671 -21.06 3.17 5.64
N LEU A 672 -19.92 3.42 6.30
CA LEU A 672 -19.72 4.59 7.17
C LEU A 672 -19.08 5.78 6.46
N PHE A 673 -18.20 5.52 5.48
CA PHE A 673 -17.39 6.56 4.81
C PHE A 673 -17.61 6.67 3.30
N GLY A 674 -18.35 5.74 2.70
CA GLY A 674 -18.60 5.68 1.25
C GLY A 674 -19.79 6.51 0.77
N SER A 675 -20.38 7.35 1.64
CA SER A 675 -21.47 8.27 1.32
C SER A 675 -20.98 9.62 0.80
#